data_AF-A0A420ARQ9-F1
#
_entry.id   AF-A0A420ARQ9-F1
#
_cell.length_a   1.000
_cell.length_b   1.000
_cell.length_c   1.000
_cell.angle_alpha   90.00
_cell.angle_beta   90.00
_cell.angle_gamma   90.00
#
_symmetry.space_group_name_H-M   'P 1'
#
loop_
_entity.id
_entity.type
_entity.pdbx_description
1 polymer ?
#
loop_
_entity_poly.entity_id
_entity_poly.type
_entity_poly.pdbx_seq_one_letter_code
_entity_poly.pdbx_strand_id
1 'polypeptide(L)'
;MRNHNPGRSSDSKLIDPSQLIRIEALHKGFFYQNLYATLCLLCFRGAKSIVLTVEMDEDIEITIGNEIYYLQVKTRSNQLQRKDIESTIIRFSKIRQEHLDGKRNGIPVFVIISNQEPSPRLKQYITTLNWNEVVQILTPSSKPHAFLPIPHWDLDSLIKACVDAANSIPFLAISASTLVFKLTAIIHHACTGTRSHSFHPKDVILLLEQIVQQLQEFPDLGFIYIAHENEPVVEENFKVLLISGFSGSGKTSWASHMAMHSSANMIYLDVNHLPAETAATSLSRELIARFVGTERILINEKAGIDLLRACSKVIQEKMIDVIIVLDNVHSIPADNIFTLISASHDLKYILLGQPFSEQSVLELKLGIKAKYFNGWSLDTIAELGKNQNIKIKIRTAENLKLLTGGLPLYVIGALSIIKNEYSGEADIFCDAMFSLSHTVSTPQEIILSKIFDTLNSKAKTVSAILGLCKIPLTNDEAMVLLEKGITNKTDAGTALRELKANSIIVNFSKNQIALHDAIRPLAAIYLLNFDKEVITIIKKCIVELLQKSINLERNVSRMNFLIKLLPEIGELATLVDLATNELFHEQGDILSLKFELENAANDECSSFANQYWAHDALAYWESRDGGIPSKIRLQKLREIIKKGNLGSKEMLGLCFKEMISESSLSNKTKVDKLFKHGQKLVVEGSQEHRLLRYNYAVALYRLEEFNFVLPILETLIKDYFILLGIQEDLVNFRGLEELVPFLNDDIKTDEVKRLGDVLNFWCNVRVDLGQSPLTRRILAMKFYCLAHAGRSAITAGFECVEDFIHIIKDPHFAKLTMETHVFPLIKEFELLDMVIEARGRYAVTLAWCGLANEANDELKKISNYVGDSSFPNFLNECFDKVGLITKIHKVSKTLKNKGS
;
A
#
# COMPACT_ATOMS: atom_id res chain seq x y z
N MET A 1 56.36 13.54 17.07
CA MET A 1 55.13 13.40 17.87
C MET A 1 54.58 12.01 17.68
N ARG A 2 54.44 11.24 18.77
CA ARG A 2 53.76 9.93 18.79
C ARG A 2 52.28 10.15 18.49
N ASN A 3 51.65 9.29 17.69
CA ASN A 3 50.25 8.95 17.88
C ASN A 3 49.94 7.55 17.37
N HIS A 4 49.03 6.93 18.11
CA HIS A 4 48.77 5.50 18.26
C HIS A 4 48.19 4.79 17.04
N ASN A 5 48.59 3.53 16.86
CA ASN A 5 47.82 2.52 16.14
C ASN A 5 47.12 1.63 17.19
N PRO A 6 45.80 1.38 17.12
CA PRO A 6 45.08 0.64 18.14
C PRO A 6 45.13 -0.88 17.87
N GLY A 7 45.33 -1.68 18.93
CA GLY A 7 44.85 -3.07 19.01
C GLY A 7 45.72 -4.18 18.41
N ARG A 8 46.94 -4.39 18.92
CA ARG A 8 47.48 -5.77 19.01
C ARG A 8 47.15 -6.29 20.41
N SER A 9 46.13 -7.13 20.51
CA SER A 9 45.94 -7.98 21.67
C SER A 9 47.03 -9.05 21.74
N SER A 10 47.40 -9.36 22.99
CA SER A 10 48.19 -10.48 23.52
C SER A 10 49.72 -10.39 23.52
N ASP A 11 50.24 -10.21 24.73
CA ASP A 11 51.52 -10.75 25.21
C ASP A 11 51.63 -12.25 24.91
N SER A 12 52.04 -12.61 23.69
CA SER A 12 52.67 -13.90 23.41
C SER A 12 54.15 -13.65 23.17
N LYS A 13 55.02 -14.07 24.10
CA LYS A 13 56.47 -14.07 23.88
C LYS A 13 56.79 -14.95 22.67
N LEU A 14 57.12 -14.33 21.55
CA LEU A 14 57.62 -15.02 20.35
C LEU A 14 58.85 -15.86 20.72
N ILE A 15 58.84 -17.15 20.37
CA ILE A 15 59.91 -18.10 20.71
C ILE A 15 61.21 -17.75 19.96
N ASP A 16 61.11 -17.34 18.69
CA ASP A 16 62.24 -16.83 17.91
C ASP A 16 61.80 -15.63 17.04
N PRO A 17 62.07 -14.38 17.46
CA PRO A 17 61.80 -13.19 16.66
C PRO A 17 62.51 -13.20 15.30
N SER A 18 63.65 -13.88 15.18
CA SER A 18 64.39 -14.00 13.92
C SER A 18 63.66 -14.91 12.93
N GLN A 19 63.02 -15.98 13.43
CA GLN A 19 62.17 -16.84 12.62
C GLN A 19 60.93 -16.09 12.12
N LEU A 20 60.30 -15.27 12.96
CA LEU A 20 59.18 -14.43 12.54
C LEU A 20 59.60 -13.47 11.41
N ILE A 21 60.73 -12.77 11.56
CA ILE A 21 61.24 -11.85 10.52
C ILE A 21 61.50 -12.59 9.21
N ARG A 22 62.00 -13.83 9.26
CA ARG A 22 62.22 -14.67 8.05
C ARG A 22 60.91 -15.07 7.40
N ILE A 23 59.92 -15.51 8.18
CA ILE A 23 58.59 -15.89 7.70
C ILE A 23 57.91 -14.68 7.04
N GLU A 24 57.87 -13.54 7.74
CA GLU A 24 57.28 -12.29 7.23
C GLU A 24 57.98 -11.81 5.96
N ALA A 25 59.31 -11.86 5.91
CA ALA A 25 60.08 -11.48 4.72
C ALA A 25 59.78 -12.39 3.51
N LEU A 26 59.63 -13.70 3.74
CA LEU A 26 59.31 -14.67 2.71
C LEU A 26 57.90 -14.43 2.15
N HIS A 27 56.88 -14.36 3.01
CA HIS A 27 55.49 -14.11 2.60
C HIS A 27 55.33 -12.74 1.93
N LYS A 28 56.01 -11.70 2.45
CA LYS A 28 56.03 -10.37 1.83
C LYS A 28 56.65 -10.40 0.44
N GLY A 29 57.72 -11.16 0.25
CA GLY A 29 58.38 -11.35 -1.05
C GLY A 29 57.43 -11.94 -2.08
N PHE A 30 56.88 -13.12 -1.78
CA PHE A 30 55.94 -13.81 -2.68
C PHE A 30 54.67 -13.01 -2.95
N PHE A 31 54.11 -12.35 -1.92
CA PHE A 31 52.91 -11.57 -2.10
C PHE A 31 53.16 -10.34 -3.00
N TYR A 32 54.30 -9.66 -2.83
CA TYR A 32 54.70 -8.55 -3.70
C TYR A 32 54.87 -9.00 -5.16
N GLN A 33 55.52 -10.15 -5.39
CA GLN A 33 55.67 -10.74 -6.73
C GLN A 33 54.31 -11.04 -7.37
N ASN A 34 53.39 -11.68 -6.65
CA ASN A 34 52.06 -12.01 -7.16
C ASN A 34 51.21 -10.76 -7.43
N LEU A 35 51.33 -9.73 -6.60
CA LEU A 35 50.70 -8.43 -6.84
C LEU A 35 51.30 -7.74 -8.07
N TYR A 36 52.62 -7.79 -8.25
CA TYR A 36 53.26 -7.21 -9.43
C TYR A 36 52.85 -7.95 -10.72
N ALA A 37 52.74 -9.28 -10.68
CA ALA A 37 52.16 -10.07 -11.77
C ALA A 37 50.68 -9.68 -12.03
N THR A 38 49.90 -9.46 -10.97
CA THR A 38 48.51 -8.99 -11.07
C THR A 38 48.44 -7.61 -11.73
N LEU A 39 49.30 -6.67 -11.34
CA LEU A 39 49.38 -5.35 -11.95
C LEU A 39 49.74 -5.44 -13.44
N CYS A 40 50.72 -6.29 -13.79
CA CYS A 40 51.06 -6.57 -15.17
C CYS A 40 49.85 -7.07 -15.97
N LEU A 41 49.13 -8.08 -15.48
CA LEU A 41 47.90 -8.59 -16.11
C LEU A 41 46.83 -7.51 -16.26
N LEU A 42 46.68 -6.65 -15.26
CA LEU A 42 45.72 -5.53 -15.28
C LEU A 42 46.16 -4.42 -16.26
N CYS A 43 47.44 -4.24 -16.53
CA CYS A 43 47.93 -3.24 -17.50
C CYS A 43 47.88 -3.75 -18.96
N PHE A 44 48.02 -5.05 -19.22
CA PHE A 44 48.08 -5.63 -20.58
C PHE A 44 46.72 -5.86 -21.26
N ARG A 45 45.67 -5.17 -20.83
CA ARG A 45 44.30 -5.40 -21.32
C ARG A 45 44.20 -5.19 -22.83
N GLY A 46 43.57 -6.16 -23.52
CA GLY A 46 43.30 -6.08 -24.95
C GLY A 46 44.46 -6.45 -25.89
N ALA A 47 45.68 -6.67 -25.36
CA ALA A 47 46.81 -7.10 -26.18
C ALA A 47 46.71 -8.60 -26.51
N LYS A 48 46.28 -8.93 -27.74
CA LYS A 48 45.99 -10.32 -28.17
C LYS A 48 47.20 -11.27 -28.15
N SER A 49 48.42 -10.74 -28.15
CA SER A 49 49.67 -11.50 -28.34
C SER A 49 50.60 -11.51 -27.12
N ILE A 50 50.08 -11.18 -25.92
CA ILE A 50 50.87 -11.20 -24.67
C ILE A 50 50.53 -12.47 -23.88
N VAL A 51 51.55 -13.14 -23.33
CA VAL A 51 51.40 -14.27 -22.40
C VAL A 51 52.25 -13.97 -21.16
N LEU A 52 51.63 -14.02 -19.99
CA LEU A 52 52.32 -13.88 -18.70
C LEU A 52 52.42 -15.26 -18.05
N THR A 53 53.63 -15.70 -17.74
CA THR A 53 53.91 -16.95 -17.04
C THR A 53 54.54 -16.63 -15.69
N VAL A 54 54.19 -17.37 -14.64
CA VAL A 54 54.73 -17.16 -13.28
C VAL A 54 55.44 -18.41 -12.76
N GLU A 55 56.52 -18.23 -12.01
CA GLU A 55 57.24 -19.32 -11.32
C GLU A 55 57.63 -20.47 -12.26
N MET A 56 58.30 -20.14 -13.38
CA MET A 56 58.87 -21.11 -14.32
C MET A 56 60.39 -21.02 -14.29
N ASP A 57 61.01 -20.40 -15.30
CA ASP A 57 62.46 -20.17 -15.34
C ASP A 57 62.85 -18.88 -14.62
N GLU A 58 61.92 -17.96 -14.40
CA GLU A 58 62.05 -16.81 -13.50
C GLU A 58 60.75 -16.56 -12.73
N ASP A 59 60.79 -15.59 -11.80
CA ASP A 59 59.64 -15.21 -10.96
C ASP A 59 58.41 -14.86 -11.82
N ILE A 60 58.62 -14.08 -12.89
CA ILE A 60 57.62 -13.74 -13.91
C ILE A 60 58.28 -13.74 -15.29
N GLU A 61 57.59 -14.26 -16.29
CA GLU A 61 58.00 -14.22 -17.69
C GLU A 61 56.88 -13.63 -18.55
N ILE A 62 57.22 -12.74 -19.47
CA ILE A 62 56.24 -12.10 -20.36
C ILE A 62 56.68 -12.25 -21.81
N THR A 63 55.89 -12.95 -22.61
CA THR A 63 56.11 -13.08 -24.05
C THR A 63 55.34 -11.99 -24.78
N ILE A 64 56.01 -11.18 -25.59
CA ILE A 64 55.44 -10.12 -26.42
C ILE A 64 55.99 -10.25 -27.84
N GLY A 65 55.18 -10.74 -28.78
CA GLY A 65 55.63 -10.96 -30.16
C GLY A 65 56.78 -11.98 -30.21
N ASN A 66 57.99 -11.53 -30.58
CA ASN A 66 59.20 -12.36 -30.57
C ASN A 66 60.12 -12.09 -29.37
N GLU A 67 59.77 -11.19 -28.46
CA GLU A 67 60.56 -10.90 -27.25
C GLU A 67 60.03 -11.68 -26.04
N ILE A 68 60.94 -12.15 -25.19
CA ILE A 68 60.62 -12.81 -23.91
C ILE A 68 61.30 -12.04 -22.77
N TYR A 69 60.48 -11.40 -21.94
CA TYR A 69 60.93 -10.67 -20.76
C TYR A 69 61.02 -11.62 -19.57
N TYR A 70 62.23 -11.83 -19.09
CA TYR A 70 62.54 -12.60 -17.88
C TYR A 70 62.67 -11.63 -16.70
N LEU A 71 61.69 -11.64 -15.81
CA LEU A 71 61.57 -10.72 -14.69
C LEU A 71 61.88 -11.42 -13.38
N GLN A 72 62.90 -10.93 -12.70
CA GLN A 72 63.17 -11.31 -11.32
C GLN A 72 62.69 -10.19 -10.39
N VAL A 73 61.77 -10.50 -9.49
CA VAL A 73 61.19 -9.56 -8.53
C VAL A 73 61.91 -9.64 -7.18
N LYS A 74 62.46 -8.52 -6.72
CA LYS A 74 63.21 -8.42 -5.46
C LYS A 74 62.54 -7.43 -4.52
N THR A 75 61.93 -7.96 -3.45
CA THR A 75 61.42 -7.16 -2.34
C THR A 75 62.48 -7.01 -1.27
N ARG A 76 62.85 -5.78 -0.91
CA ARG A 76 63.86 -5.43 0.09
C ARG A 76 63.35 -4.37 1.04
N SER A 77 63.87 -4.40 2.27
CA SER A 77 63.64 -3.35 3.27
C SER A 77 64.67 -2.22 3.19
N ASN A 78 65.79 -2.45 2.51
CA ASN A 78 66.90 -1.51 2.32
C ASN A 78 67.28 -1.43 0.84
N GLN A 79 68.11 -0.45 0.46
CA GLN A 79 68.66 -0.31 -0.89
C GLN A 79 69.20 -1.63 -1.44
N LEU A 80 68.89 -1.92 -2.70
CA LEU A 80 69.29 -3.14 -3.41
C LEU A 80 70.82 -3.20 -3.52
N GLN A 81 71.43 -4.29 -3.06
CA GLN A 81 72.87 -4.49 -3.05
C GLN A 81 73.31 -5.45 -4.15
N ARG A 82 74.60 -5.43 -4.51
CA ARG A 82 75.17 -6.35 -5.51
C ARG A 82 74.94 -7.83 -5.18
N LYS A 83 75.04 -8.21 -3.90
CA LYS A 83 74.79 -9.59 -3.46
C LYS A 83 73.34 -10.05 -3.67
N ASP A 84 72.39 -9.11 -3.78
CA ASP A 84 70.97 -9.44 -3.94
C ASP A 84 70.61 -9.95 -5.34
N ILE A 85 71.49 -9.71 -6.32
CA ILE A 85 71.24 -9.93 -7.75
C ILE A 85 72.30 -10.80 -8.42
N GLU A 86 73.39 -11.15 -7.71
CA GLU A 86 74.49 -11.95 -8.25
C GLU A 86 74.02 -13.32 -8.76
N SER A 87 73.17 -14.02 -8.00
CA SER A 87 72.58 -15.28 -8.44
C SER A 87 71.65 -15.12 -9.64
N THR A 88 70.87 -14.03 -9.68
CA THR A 88 69.99 -13.69 -10.81
C THR A 88 70.80 -13.44 -12.08
N ILE A 89 71.94 -12.75 -12.01
CA ILE A 89 72.82 -12.50 -13.17
C ILE A 89 73.38 -13.81 -13.74
N ILE A 90 73.80 -14.74 -12.87
CA ILE A 90 74.28 -16.05 -13.29
C ILE A 90 73.16 -16.81 -14.00
N ARG A 91 71.93 -16.76 -13.47
CA ARG A 91 70.75 -17.40 -14.05
C ARG A 91 70.40 -16.80 -15.42
N PHE A 92 70.35 -15.47 -15.54
CA PHE A 92 70.14 -14.77 -16.82
C PHE A 92 71.20 -15.13 -17.87
N SER A 93 72.46 -15.28 -17.47
CA SER A 93 73.53 -15.67 -18.38
C SER A 93 73.30 -17.09 -18.93
N LYS A 94 72.82 -18.01 -18.10
CA LYS A 94 72.45 -19.37 -18.52
C LYS A 94 71.25 -19.36 -19.48
N ILE A 95 70.19 -18.63 -19.15
CA ILE A 95 68.98 -18.51 -20.00
C ILE A 95 69.36 -17.92 -21.35
N ARG A 96 70.19 -16.87 -21.37
CA ARG A 96 70.69 -16.28 -22.62
C ARG A 96 71.42 -17.29 -23.49
N GLN A 97 72.26 -18.13 -22.89
CA GLN A 97 72.97 -19.16 -23.65
C GLN A 97 72.00 -20.17 -24.26
N GLU A 98 70.93 -20.54 -23.56
CA GLU A 98 69.89 -21.42 -24.12
C GLU A 98 69.16 -20.82 -25.33
N HIS A 99 68.95 -19.50 -25.35
CA HIS A 99 68.44 -18.79 -26.54
C HIS A 99 69.46 -18.77 -27.69
N LEU A 100 70.74 -18.52 -27.40
CA LEU A 100 71.81 -18.54 -28.41
C LEU A 100 72.02 -19.93 -29.02
N ASP A 101 71.88 -20.98 -28.20
CA ASP A 101 71.98 -22.38 -28.61
C ASP A 101 70.71 -22.86 -29.37
N GLY A 102 69.70 -22.00 -29.54
CA GLY A 102 68.44 -22.34 -30.22
C GLY A 102 67.53 -23.29 -29.45
N LYS A 103 67.80 -23.53 -28.16
CA LYS A 103 66.95 -24.36 -27.28
C LYS A 103 65.66 -23.64 -26.90
N ARG A 104 65.67 -22.31 -26.96
CA ARG A 104 64.51 -21.44 -26.71
C ARG A 104 64.32 -20.49 -27.89
N ASN A 105 63.08 -20.28 -28.28
CA ASN A 105 62.72 -19.35 -29.34
C ASN A 105 62.52 -17.93 -28.78
N GLY A 106 62.74 -16.92 -29.62
CA GLY A 106 62.56 -15.51 -29.26
C GLY A 106 63.83 -14.81 -28.75
N ILE A 107 63.73 -13.49 -28.61
CA ILE A 107 64.79 -12.59 -28.17
C ILE A 107 64.63 -12.38 -26.65
N PRO A 108 65.60 -12.80 -25.81
CA PRO A 108 65.48 -12.66 -24.38
C PRO A 108 65.80 -11.24 -23.91
N VAL A 109 64.93 -10.68 -23.07
CA VAL A 109 65.11 -9.40 -22.36
C VAL A 109 65.12 -9.68 -20.87
N PHE A 110 66.16 -9.23 -20.17
CA PHE A 110 66.36 -9.54 -18.75
C PHE A 110 66.11 -8.32 -17.89
N VAL A 111 65.23 -8.44 -16.91
CA VAL A 111 64.78 -7.32 -16.08
C VAL A 111 64.74 -7.71 -14.60
N ILE A 112 65.30 -6.85 -13.75
CA ILE A 112 65.18 -6.97 -12.30
C ILE A 112 64.20 -5.90 -11.82
N ILE A 113 63.11 -6.33 -11.21
CA ILE A 113 62.12 -5.47 -10.58
C ILE A 113 62.45 -5.36 -9.10
N SER A 114 62.56 -4.15 -8.56
CA SER A 114 62.85 -3.93 -7.14
C SER A 114 61.97 -2.84 -6.56
N ASN A 115 61.48 -3.06 -5.33
CA ASN A 115 60.76 -2.02 -4.57
C ASN A 115 61.71 -0.97 -3.96
N GLN A 116 63.03 -1.18 -4.06
CA GLN A 116 64.06 -0.32 -3.50
C GLN A 116 65.09 0.09 -4.55
N GLU A 117 65.66 1.28 -4.38
CA GLU A 117 66.68 1.81 -5.27
C GLU A 117 68.02 1.05 -5.14
N PRO A 118 68.85 0.98 -6.22
CA PRO A 118 70.18 0.41 -6.14
C PRO A 118 71.08 1.24 -5.22
N SER A 119 71.93 0.57 -4.43
CA SER A 119 72.92 1.27 -3.60
C SER A 119 73.96 1.99 -4.46
N PRO A 120 74.66 3.03 -3.95
CA PRO A 120 75.67 3.76 -4.72
C PRO A 120 76.75 2.87 -5.34
N ARG A 121 77.19 1.84 -4.59
CA ARG A 121 78.15 0.83 -5.08
C ARG A 121 77.57 -0.01 -6.20
N LEU A 122 76.30 -0.39 -6.09
CA LEU A 122 75.62 -1.12 -7.16
C LEU A 122 75.52 -0.22 -8.40
N LYS A 123 75.03 1.03 -8.28
CA LYS A 123 74.95 2.00 -9.40
C LYS A 123 76.29 2.18 -10.13
N GLN A 124 77.39 2.32 -9.39
CA GLN A 124 78.72 2.36 -9.96
C GLN A 124 79.02 1.08 -10.76
N TYR A 125 78.80 -0.09 -10.16
CA TYR A 125 79.00 -1.39 -10.82
C TYR A 125 78.18 -1.55 -12.12
N ILE A 126 76.96 -1.01 -12.18
CA ILE A 126 76.15 -0.96 -13.43
C ILE A 126 76.79 -0.11 -14.51
N THR A 127 77.30 1.05 -14.11
CA THR A 127 77.83 2.02 -15.05
C THR A 127 79.17 1.56 -15.63
N THR A 128 80.03 0.91 -14.84
CA THR A 128 81.38 0.48 -15.30
C THR A 128 81.37 -0.67 -16.31
N LEU A 129 80.27 -1.43 -16.41
CA LEU A 129 80.17 -2.65 -17.24
C LEU A 129 79.33 -2.46 -18.52
N ASN A 130 78.88 -1.24 -18.85
CA ASN A 130 77.82 -1.01 -19.86
C ASN A 130 76.61 -1.93 -19.64
N TRP A 131 76.30 -2.20 -18.38
CA TRP A 131 75.41 -3.30 -17.99
C TRP A 131 73.94 -3.05 -18.38
N ASN A 132 73.53 -1.79 -18.55
CA ASN A 132 72.17 -1.41 -18.93
C ASN A 132 71.76 -1.88 -20.33
N GLU A 133 72.70 -2.23 -21.20
CA GLU A 133 72.41 -2.82 -22.52
C GLU A 133 72.03 -4.32 -22.43
N VAL A 134 72.24 -4.92 -21.25
CA VAL A 134 72.29 -6.37 -21.05
C VAL A 134 71.26 -6.85 -20.04
N VAL A 135 71.05 -6.09 -18.96
CA VAL A 135 70.01 -6.34 -17.94
C VAL A 135 69.46 -4.98 -17.49
N GLN A 136 68.14 -4.84 -17.46
CA GLN A 136 67.47 -3.63 -16.99
C GLN A 136 67.12 -3.77 -15.51
N ILE A 137 67.21 -2.66 -14.75
CA ILE A 137 66.73 -2.60 -13.37
C ILE A 137 65.61 -1.56 -13.31
N LEU A 138 64.41 -2.00 -12.94
CA LEU A 138 63.25 -1.14 -12.71
C LEU A 138 63.00 -0.99 -11.22
N THR A 139 62.89 0.26 -10.79
CA THR A 139 62.64 0.72 -9.42
C THR A 139 61.57 1.80 -9.41
N PRO A 140 61.02 2.19 -8.24
CA PRO A 140 59.96 3.19 -8.19
C PRO A 140 60.32 4.55 -8.79
N SER A 141 61.61 4.91 -8.83
CA SER A 141 62.09 6.16 -9.44
C SER A 141 62.52 6.00 -10.90
N SER A 142 62.36 4.82 -11.50
CA SER A 142 62.72 4.56 -12.89
C SER A 142 61.77 5.29 -13.84
N LYS A 143 62.27 5.64 -15.04
CA LYS A 143 61.39 6.15 -16.10
C LYS A 143 60.38 5.06 -16.50
N PRO A 144 59.15 5.44 -16.88
CA PRO A 144 58.15 4.47 -17.34
C PRO A 144 58.72 3.59 -18.45
N HIS A 145 58.69 2.28 -18.23
CA HIS A 145 59.02 1.30 -19.26
C HIS A 145 57.87 1.25 -20.28
N ALA A 146 58.16 1.01 -21.56
CA ALA A 146 57.14 1.02 -22.61
C ALA A 146 56.00 0.01 -22.36
N PHE A 147 56.31 -1.11 -21.71
CA PHE A 147 55.38 -2.21 -21.48
C PHE A 147 55.23 -2.64 -20.02
N LEU A 148 56.16 -2.27 -19.13
CA LEU A 148 56.14 -2.80 -17.75
C LEU A 148 55.66 -1.73 -16.77
N PRO A 149 54.75 -2.05 -15.83
CA PRO A 149 54.36 -1.11 -14.79
C PRO A 149 55.54 -0.81 -13.87
N ILE A 150 55.60 0.42 -13.35
CA ILE A 150 56.64 0.81 -12.39
C ILE A 150 56.39 0.06 -11.06
N PRO A 151 57.42 -0.53 -10.42
CA PRO A 151 57.26 -1.12 -9.09
C PRO A 151 57.03 -0.04 -8.03
N HIS A 152 56.35 -0.40 -6.93
CA HIS A 152 56.02 0.53 -5.85
C HIS A 152 56.85 0.27 -4.59
N TRP A 153 57.05 1.30 -3.75
CA TRP A 153 57.92 1.25 -2.56
C TRP A 153 57.53 0.17 -1.53
N ASP A 154 56.23 -0.03 -1.35
CA ASP A 154 55.63 -0.93 -0.38
C ASP A 154 54.39 -1.64 -0.94
N LEU A 155 53.86 -2.59 -0.16
CA LEU A 155 52.69 -3.39 -0.53
C LEU A 155 51.43 -2.52 -0.64
N ASP A 156 51.22 -1.55 0.25
CA ASP A 156 50.00 -0.74 0.25
C ASP A 156 49.92 0.13 -1.00
N SER A 157 51.04 0.71 -1.41
CA SER A 157 51.18 1.48 -2.65
C SER A 157 50.98 0.60 -3.89
N LEU A 158 51.47 -0.65 -3.87
CA LEU A 158 51.28 -1.60 -4.96
C LEU A 158 49.81 -2.09 -5.05
N ILE A 159 49.18 -2.37 -3.91
CA ILE A 159 47.75 -2.72 -3.84
C ILE A 159 46.91 -1.57 -4.37
N LYS A 160 47.20 -0.33 -3.95
CA LYS A 160 46.51 0.86 -4.45
C LYS A 160 46.62 0.98 -5.97
N ALA A 161 47.83 0.80 -6.52
CA ALA A 161 48.03 0.82 -7.98
C ALA A 161 47.25 -0.30 -8.69
N CYS A 162 47.20 -1.51 -8.10
CA CYS A 162 46.37 -2.60 -8.62
C CYS A 162 44.88 -2.26 -8.57
N VAL A 163 44.40 -1.63 -7.49
CA VAL A 163 43.00 -1.21 -7.32
C VAL A 163 42.65 -0.09 -8.31
N ASP A 164 43.52 0.89 -8.49
CA ASP A 164 43.35 1.97 -9.46
C ASP A 164 43.32 1.42 -10.88
N ALA A 165 44.22 0.48 -11.19
CA ALA A 165 44.16 -0.25 -12.45
C ALA A 165 42.84 -1.03 -12.55
N ALA A 166 42.42 -1.79 -11.54
CA ALA A 166 41.18 -2.56 -11.56
C ALA A 166 39.92 -1.69 -11.68
N ASN A 167 39.87 -0.50 -11.08
CA ASN A 167 38.76 0.45 -11.20
C ASN A 167 38.54 0.94 -12.63
N SER A 168 39.56 0.90 -13.47
CA SER A 168 39.42 1.21 -14.90
C SER A 168 38.88 0.03 -15.73
N ILE A 169 38.57 -1.13 -15.11
CA ILE A 169 37.92 -2.25 -15.78
C ILE A 169 36.41 -1.99 -15.84
N PRO A 170 35.81 -1.91 -17.05
CA PRO A 170 34.36 -1.91 -17.17
C PRO A 170 33.82 -3.29 -16.74
N PHE A 171 32.57 -3.37 -16.23
CA PHE A 171 31.86 -4.62 -15.89
C PHE A 171 32.25 -5.34 -14.58
N LEU A 172 32.86 -4.65 -13.62
CA LEU A 172 33.11 -5.20 -12.29
C LEU A 172 31.81 -5.31 -11.47
N ALA A 173 31.31 -6.54 -11.22
CA ALA A 173 30.22 -6.77 -10.25
C ALA A 173 30.69 -6.88 -8.79
N ILE A 174 32.01 -6.93 -8.59
CA ILE A 174 32.66 -6.93 -7.28
C ILE A 174 33.50 -5.66 -7.16
N SER A 175 33.76 -5.20 -5.93
CA SER A 175 34.66 -4.07 -5.72
C SER A 175 36.05 -4.36 -6.31
N ALA A 176 36.72 -3.32 -6.84
CA ALA A 176 38.05 -3.46 -7.45
C ALA A 176 39.08 -4.11 -6.51
N SER A 177 39.01 -3.83 -5.21
CA SER A 177 39.84 -4.49 -4.19
C SER A 177 39.60 -6.00 -4.14
N THR A 178 38.35 -6.44 -4.19
CA THR A 178 38.00 -7.87 -4.21
C THR A 178 38.55 -8.56 -5.46
N LEU A 179 38.49 -7.90 -6.63
CA LEU A 179 39.07 -8.45 -7.85
C LEU A 179 40.59 -8.61 -7.72
N VAL A 180 41.29 -7.58 -7.23
CA VAL A 180 42.76 -7.61 -7.06
C VAL A 180 43.16 -8.79 -6.18
N PHE A 181 42.51 -8.99 -5.03
CA PHE A 181 42.83 -10.11 -4.15
C PHE A 181 42.49 -11.46 -4.77
N LYS A 182 41.39 -11.57 -5.53
CA LYS A 182 41.01 -12.80 -6.23
C LYS A 182 42.02 -13.17 -7.33
N LEU A 183 42.44 -12.21 -8.15
CA LEU A 183 43.48 -12.41 -9.17
C LEU A 183 44.82 -12.78 -8.54
N THR A 184 45.21 -12.08 -7.48
CA THR A 184 46.45 -12.38 -6.75
C THR A 184 46.42 -13.79 -6.17
N ALA A 185 45.29 -14.23 -5.62
CA ALA A 185 45.12 -15.60 -5.11
C ALA A 185 45.15 -16.65 -6.25
N ILE A 186 44.59 -16.33 -7.41
CA ILE A 186 44.63 -17.18 -8.61
C ILE A 186 46.08 -17.36 -9.10
N ILE A 187 46.86 -16.27 -9.17
CA ILE A 187 48.27 -16.31 -9.54
C ILE A 187 49.05 -17.10 -8.51
N HIS A 188 48.83 -16.84 -7.22
CA HIS A 188 49.49 -17.58 -6.14
C HIS A 188 49.19 -19.08 -6.21
N HIS A 189 47.95 -19.46 -6.56
CA HIS A 189 47.58 -20.87 -6.77
C HIS A 189 48.26 -21.49 -8.00
N ALA A 190 48.56 -20.70 -9.04
CA ALA A 190 49.40 -21.19 -10.15
C ALA A 190 50.84 -21.43 -9.72
N CYS A 191 51.39 -20.53 -8.90
CA CYS A 191 52.72 -20.68 -8.30
C CYS A 191 52.87 -21.96 -7.44
N THR A 192 51.77 -22.58 -6.99
CA THR A 192 51.82 -23.87 -6.27
C THR A 192 51.90 -25.10 -7.19
N GLY A 193 51.88 -24.93 -8.52
CA GLY A 193 52.00 -26.03 -9.50
C GLY A 193 50.72 -26.85 -9.72
N THR A 194 49.60 -26.45 -9.14
CA THR A 194 48.30 -27.15 -9.19
C THR A 194 47.44 -26.74 -10.39
N ARG A 195 47.87 -25.75 -11.17
CA ARG A 195 47.21 -25.27 -12.40
C ARG A 195 48.26 -24.74 -13.37
N SER A 196 47.82 -24.36 -14.58
CA SER A 196 48.68 -23.68 -15.56
C SER A 196 49.34 -22.44 -14.97
N HIS A 197 50.66 -22.33 -15.20
CA HIS A 197 51.50 -21.18 -14.86
C HIS A 197 51.31 -19.99 -15.81
N SER A 198 50.71 -20.23 -16.97
CA SER A 198 50.51 -19.22 -18.02
C SER A 198 49.11 -18.61 -17.96
N PHE A 199 49.05 -17.30 -18.17
CA PHE A 199 47.88 -16.46 -18.17
C PHE A 199 47.85 -15.61 -19.45
N HIS A 200 46.74 -15.69 -20.19
CA HIS A 200 46.48 -14.80 -21.31
C HIS A 200 45.60 -13.63 -20.88
N PRO A 201 45.75 -12.43 -21.47
CA PRO A 201 44.86 -11.30 -21.22
C PRO A 201 43.37 -11.62 -21.45
N LYS A 202 43.05 -12.55 -22.37
CA LYS A 202 41.68 -13.06 -22.58
C LYS A 202 41.14 -13.88 -21.40
N ASP A 203 42.00 -14.50 -20.59
CA ASP A 203 41.58 -15.31 -19.44
C ASP A 203 41.07 -14.41 -18.31
N VAL A 204 41.58 -13.17 -18.23
CA VAL A 204 41.05 -12.12 -17.35
C VAL A 204 39.64 -11.73 -17.78
N ILE A 205 39.37 -11.65 -19.08
CA ILE A 205 38.03 -11.36 -19.63
C ILE A 205 37.04 -12.50 -19.28
N LEU A 206 37.44 -13.76 -19.45
CA LEU A 206 36.62 -14.92 -19.06
C LEU A 206 36.31 -14.96 -17.54
N LEU A 207 37.28 -14.57 -16.70
CA LEU A 207 37.08 -14.45 -15.24
C LEU A 207 36.13 -13.29 -14.86
N LEU A 208 36.06 -12.25 -15.68
CA LEU A 208 35.12 -11.14 -15.54
C LEU A 208 33.72 -11.53 -16.07
N GLU A 209 33.63 -12.28 -17.17
CA GLU A 209 32.39 -12.80 -17.75
C GLU A 209 31.68 -13.82 -16.84
N GLN A 210 32.43 -14.67 -16.12
CA GLN A 210 31.86 -15.59 -15.12
C GLN A 210 31.20 -14.87 -13.93
N ILE A 211 31.44 -13.56 -13.76
CA ILE A 211 30.79 -12.73 -12.72
C ILE A 211 29.53 -12.00 -13.27
N VAL A 212 29.32 -11.99 -14.60
CA VAL A 212 28.15 -11.38 -15.28
C VAL A 212 26.92 -12.31 -15.29
N GLN A 213 27.06 -13.60 -14.97
CA GLN A 213 25.95 -14.57 -15.01
C GLN A 213 24.91 -14.48 -13.86
N GLN A 214 25.00 -13.51 -12.96
CA GLN A 214 23.98 -13.27 -11.92
C GLN A 214 23.16 -12.01 -12.25
N LEU A 215 22.43 -12.05 -13.37
CA LEU A 215 21.39 -11.06 -13.65
C LEU A 215 20.22 -11.25 -12.70
N GLN A 216 19.57 -10.17 -12.30
CA GLN A 216 18.37 -10.29 -11.49
C GLN A 216 17.16 -10.58 -12.38
N GLU A 217 16.34 -11.54 -11.96
CA GLU A 217 15.05 -11.86 -12.58
C GLU A 217 13.92 -11.26 -11.74
N PHE A 218 12.75 -11.09 -12.37
CA PHE A 218 11.55 -10.73 -11.62
C PHE A 218 11.24 -11.84 -10.60
N PRO A 219 10.92 -11.49 -9.34
CA PRO A 219 10.54 -12.47 -8.34
C PRO A 219 9.35 -13.33 -8.78
N ASP A 220 9.40 -14.63 -8.46
CA ASP A 220 8.27 -15.52 -8.68
C ASP A 220 7.08 -15.07 -7.81
N LEU A 221 5.90 -15.03 -8.42
CA LEU A 221 4.69 -14.60 -7.75
C LEU A 221 4.23 -15.61 -6.71
N GLY A 222 4.49 -16.90 -6.88
CA GLY A 222 4.09 -17.96 -5.94
C GLY A 222 2.56 -18.12 -5.71
N PHE A 223 1.75 -17.18 -6.21
CA PHE A 223 0.30 -17.12 -6.15
C PHE A 223 -0.26 -16.29 -7.33
N ILE A 224 -1.57 -16.38 -7.57
CA ILE A 224 -2.24 -15.57 -8.60
C ILE A 224 -2.35 -14.13 -8.10
N TYR A 225 -1.76 -13.19 -8.83
CA TYR A 225 -1.88 -11.77 -8.53
C TYR A 225 -3.34 -11.31 -8.61
N ILE A 226 -3.78 -10.56 -7.60
CA ILE A 226 -5.11 -9.96 -7.55
C ILE A 226 -4.95 -8.45 -7.52
N ALA A 227 -5.59 -7.77 -8.48
CA ALA A 227 -5.50 -6.33 -8.65
C ALA A 227 -6.03 -5.57 -7.43
N HIS A 228 -5.40 -4.42 -7.15
CA HIS A 228 -5.83 -3.50 -6.10
C HIS A 228 -7.07 -2.71 -6.50
N GLU A 229 -7.78 -2.19 -5.51
CA GLU A 229 -8.89 -1.27 -5.73
C GLU A 229 -8.38 0.05 -6.33
N ASN A 230 -8.94 0.46 -7.47
CA ASN A 230 -8.46 1.60 -8.25
C ASN A 230 -6.94 1.55 -8.49
N GLU A 231 -6.44 0.36 -8.86
CA GLU A 231 -5.03 0.13 -9.13
C GLU A 231 -4.45 1.19 -10.09
N PRO A 232 -3.28 1.78 -9.78
CA PRO A 232 -2.64 2.75 -10.66
C PRO A 232 -2.39 2.19 -12.07
N VAL A 233 -3.01 2.82 -13.07
CA VAL A 233 -2.74 2.50 -14.48
C VAL A 233 -1.38 3.07 -14.88
N VAL A 234 -0.57 2.25 -15.57
CA VAL A 234 0.66 2.68 -16.24
C VAL A 234 0.28 3.29 -17.57
N GLU A 235 0.37 4.62 -17.67
CA GLU A 235 0.08 5.36 -18.90
C GLU A 235 1.12 5.01 -19.98
N GLU A 236 0.72 4.89 -21.25
CA GLU A 236 1.65 4.49 -22.34
C GLU A 236 2.87 5.41 -22.47
N ASN A 237 2.71 6.70 -22.15
CA ASN A 237 3.72 7.74 -22.32
C ASN A 237 4.47 8.13 -21.04
N PHE A 238 4.41 7.32 -19.98
CA PHE A 238 5.14 7.61 -18.75
C PHE A 238 6.66 7.57 -18.96
N LYS A 239 7.38 8.43 -18.23
CA LYS A 239 8.85 8.43 -18.16
C LYS A 239 9.36 7.88 -16.83
N VAL A 240 8.82 8.38 -15.72
CA VAL A 240 9.13 7.88 -14.39
C VAL A 240 7.84 7.73 -13.61
N LEU A 241 7.65 6.55 -13.02
CA LEU A 241 6.55 6.24 -12.12
C LEU A 241 7.12 5.82 -10.78
N LEU A 242 6.74 6.50 -9.69
CA LEU A 242 7.08 6.10 -8.34
C LEU A 242 5.84 5.46 -7.68
N ILE A 243 5.98 4.23 -7.21
CA ILE A 243 4.98 3.55 -6.39
C ILE A 243 5.54 3.39 -4.97
N SER A 244 4.88 4.05 -4.03
CA SER A 244 5.24 4.01 -2.61
C SER A 244 4.18 3.25 -1.82
N GLY A 245 4.61 2.47 -0.83
CA GLY A 245 3.72 1.77 0.08
C GLY A 245 4.47 0.88 1.06
N PHE A 246 3.86 0.54 2.19
CA PHE A 246 4.51 -0.30 3.21
C PHE A 246 4.96 -1.66 2.66
N SER A 247 5.90 -2.31 3.36
CA SER A 247 6.24 -3.69 3.05
C SER A 247 4.99 -4.57 3.08
N GLY A 248 4.88 -5.55 2.17
CA GLY A 248 3.68 -6.41 2.06
C GLY A 248 2.49 -5.79 1.31
N SER A 249 2.60 -4.56 0.80
CA SER A 249 1.55 -3.91 -0.03
C SER A 249 1.36 -4.51 -1.42
N GLY A 250 2.23 -5.42 -1.88
CA GLY A 250 2.10 -6.07 -3.18
C GLY A 250 2.84 -5.40 -4.34
N LYS A 251 3.69 -4.39 -4.09
CA LYS A 251 4.47 -3.67 -5.14
C LYS A 251 5.29 -4.58 -6.05
N THR A 252 6.11 -5.43 -5.47
CA THR A 252 6.99 -6.35 -6.21
C THR A 252 6.18 -7.40 -6.98
N SER A 253 5.08 -7.89 -6.38
CA SER A 253 4.15 -8.79 -7.05
C SER A 253 3.45 -8.10 -8.23
N TRP A 254 3.01 -6.86 -8.08
CA TRP A 254 2.43 -6.07 -9.16
C TRP A 254 3.42 -5.92 -10.33
N ALA A 255 4.68 -5.57 -10.06
CA ALA A 255 5.69 -5.40 -11.10
C ALA A 255 6.01 -6.72 -11.83
N SER A 256 6.05 -7.84 -11.09
CA SER A 256 6.29 -9.16 -11.66
C SER A 256 5.10 -9.64 -12.51
N HIS A 257 3.87 -9.40 -12.04
CA HIS A 257 2.65 -9.67 -12.82
C HIS A 257 2.60 -8.82 -14.10
N MET A 258 2.92 -7.53 -14.01
CA MET A 258 2.99 -6.67 -15.17
C MET A 258 4.05 -7.17 -16.18
N ALA A 259 5.22 -7.61 -15.71
CA ALA A 259 6.25 -8.16 -16.58
C ALA A 259 5.83 -9.47 -17.28
N MET A 260 5.06 -10.34 -16.61
CA MET A 260 4.54 -11.58 -17.20
C MET A 260 3.52 -11.33 -18.32
N HIS A 261 2.77 -10.24 -18.26
CA HIS A 261 1.68 -9.92 -19.20
C HIS A 261 2.03 -8.80 -20.19
N SER A 262 3.22 -8.20 -20.08
CA SER A 262 3.68 -7.14 -20.96
C SER A 262 4.50 -7.70 -22.12
N SER A 263 4.31 -7.13 -23.31
CA SER A 263 5.20 -7.35 -24.45
C SER A 263 6.41 -6.40 -24.45
N ALA A 264 6.51 -5.48 -23.48
CA ALA A 264 7.60 -4.53 -23.37
C ALA A 264 8.89 -5.20 -22.87
N ASN A 265 10.05 -4.66 -23.28
CA ASN A 265 11.33 -5.12 -22.75
C ASN A 265 11.51 -4.60 -21.32
N MET A 266 11.47 -5.50 -20.34
CA MET A 266 11.52 -5.14 -18.94
C MET A 266 12.78 -5.66 -18.24
N ILE A 267 13.36 -4.84 -17.37
CA ILE A 267 14.45 -5.20 -16.47
C ILE A 267 13.99 -5.02 -15.04
N TYR A 268 14.39 -5.96 -14.17
CA TYR A 268 14.24 -5.86 -12.72
C TYR A 268 15.61 -5.67 -12.06
N LEU A 269 15.69 -4.75 -11.11
CA LEU A 269 16.85 -4.57 -10.23
C LEU A 269 16.37 -4.19 -8.82
N ASP A 270 16.49 -5.13 -7.88
CA ASP A 270 16.44 -4.84 -6.45
C ASP A 270 17.71 -4.12 -6.03
N VAL A 271 17.55 -2.89 -5.55
CA VAL A 271 18.66 -2.07 -5.04
C VAL A 271 18.84 -2.17 -3.53
N ASN A 272 18.10 -3.06 -2.87
CA ASN A 272 18.29 -3.31 -1.46
C ASN A 272 19.71 -3.85 -1.20
N HIS A 273 20.35 -3.34 -0.15
CA HIS A 273 21.73 -3.67 0.24
C HIS A 273 22.84 -3.34 -0.78
N LEU A 274 22.53 -2.69 -1.91
CA LEU A 274 23.55 -2.18 -2.82
C LEU A 274 24.13 -0.86 -2.29
N PRO A 275 25.47 -0.67 -2.24
CA PRO A 275 26.04 0.64 -2.02
C PRO A 275 25.58 1.61 -3.12
N ALA A 276 25.18 2.83 -2.74
CA ALA A 276 24.59 3.81 -3.66
C ALA A 276 25.46 4.11 -4.90
N GLU A 277 26.79 4.04 -4.76
CA GLU A 277 27.75 4.27 -5.85
C GLU A 277 27.75 3.16 -6.92
N THR A 278 27.26 1.96 -6.57
CA THR A 278 27.28 0.78 -7.45
C THR A 278 25.99 0.56 -8.24
N ALA A 279 24.93 1.33 -7.93
CA ALA A 279 23.62 1.18 -8.57
C ALA A 279 23.68 1.39 -10.10
N ALA A 280 24.38 2.45 -10.54
CA ALA A 280 24.54 2.75 -11.96
C ALA A 280 25.31 1.65 -12.71
N THR A 281 26.37 1.12 -12.09
CA THR A 281 27.15 0.01 -12.67
C THR A 281 26.33 -1.27 -12.76
N SER A 282 25.55 -1.58 -11.72
CA SER A 282 24.69 -2.77 -11.68
C SER A 282 23.60 -2.69 -12.75
N LEU A 283 22.92 -1.54 -12.87
CA LEU A 283 21.93 -1.32 -13.93
C LEU A 283 22.56 -1.39 -15.34
N SER A 284 23.72 -0.77 -15.53
CA SER A 284 24.44 -0.82 -16.80
C SER A 284 24.73 -2.28 -17.20
N ARG A 285 25.13 -3.13 -16.25
CA ARG A 285 25.35 -4.56 -16.50
C ARG A 285 24.08 -5.26 -16.99
N GLU A 286 22.94 -5.02 -16.34
CA GLU A 286 21.64 -5.58 -16.77
C GLU A 286 21.26 -5.15 -18.19
N LEU A 287 21.46 -3.88 -18.54
CA LEU A 287 21.19 -3.33 -19.87
C LEU A 287 22.12 -3.90 -20.93
N ILE A 288 23.40 -4.07 -20.60
CA ILE A 288 24.40 -4.56 -21.56
C ILE A 288 24.19 -6.02 -21.87
N ALA A 289 23.94 -6.84 -20.84
CA ALA A 289 23.73 -8.27 -21.00
C ALA A 289 22.46 -8.57 -21.82
N ARG A 290 21.40 -7.75 -21.70
CA ARG A 290 20.12 -7.99 -22.39
C ARG A 290 19.99 -7.31 -23.74
N PHE A 291 20.50 -6.08 -23.91
CA PHE A 291 20.16 -5.24 -25.07
C PHE A 291 21.34 -4.68 -25.84
N VAL A 292 22.48 -4.42 -25.19
CA VAL A 292 23.60 -3.76 -25.88
C VAL A 292 24.56 -4.76 -26.52
N GLY A 293 25.02 -5.77 -25.78
CA GLY A 293 26.12 -6.66 -26.15
C GLY A 293 27.48 -6.10 -25.72
N THR A 294 28.44 -6.99 -25.44
CA THR A 294 29.76 -6.64 -24.88
C THR A 294 30.69 -5.98 -25.91
N GLU A 295 30.57 -6.34 -27.19
CA GLU A 295 31.51 -5.95 -28.26
C GLU A 295 31.55 -4.43 -28.56
N ARG A 296 30.44 -3.70 -28.36
CA ARG A 296 30.34 -2.26 -28.70
C ARG A 296 30.87 -1.31 -27.61
N ILE A 297 30.83 -1.71 -26.34
CA ILE A 297 31.12 -0.84 -25.20
C ILE A 297 32.53 -1.04 -24.63
N LEU A 298 33.18 -2.18 -24.96
CA LEU A 298 34.50 -2.58 -24.48
C LEU A 298 35.66 -1.63 -24.87
N ILE A 299 35.42 -0.57 -25.65
CA ILE A 299 36.50 0.14 -26.33
C ILE A 299 36.91 1.47 -25.66
N ASN A 300 36.06 2.23 -24.92
CA ASN A 300 36.48 3.57 -24.44
C ASN A 300 35.74 4.19 -23.21
N GLU A 301 34.77 3.54 -22.58
CA GLU A 301 33.89 4.17 -21.57
C GLU A 301 34.34 3.92 -20.11
N LYS A 302 34.25 4.93 -19.23
CA LYS A 302 34.51 4.81 -17.77
C LYS A 302 33.34 4.14 -17.04
N ALA A 303 33.60 3.42 -15.94
CA ALA A 303 32.58 2.72 -15.15
C ALA A 303 31.56 3.68 -14.48
N GLY A 304 30.40 3.15 -14.06
CA GLY A 304 29.39 3.91 -13.31
C GLY A 304 28.38 4.66 -14.20
N ILE A 305 28.21 5.95 -13.95
CA ILE A 305 27.19 6.80 -14.63
C ILE A 305 27.50 7.01 -16.11
N ASP A 306 28.77 7.13 -16.49
CA ASP A 306 29.16 7.32 -17.89
C ASP A 306 28.81 6.09 -18.73
N LEU A 307 29.10 4.90 -18.20
CA LEU A 307 28.68 3.63 -18.79
C LEU A 307 27.16 3.55 -18.98
N LEU A 308 26.37 3.97 -17.99
CA LEU A 308 24.91 3.98 -18.09
C LEU A 308 24.42 4.90 -19.22
N ARG A 309 25.03 6.09 -19.36
CA ARG A 309 24.72 7.04 -20.44
C ARG A 309 25.02 6.44 -21.81
N ALA A 310 26.15 5.75 -21.94
CA ALA A 310 26.51 5.04 -23.17
C ALA A 310 25.51 3.91 -23.50
N CYS A 311 25.08 3.14 -22.50
CA CYS A 311 24.05 2.11 -22.67
C CYS A 311 22.73 2.71 -23.18
N SER A 312 22.26 3.78 -22.53
CA SER A 312 21.03 4.47 -22.91
C SER A 312 21.08 4.94 -24.36
N LYS A 313 22.21 5.53 -24.77
CA LYS A 313 22.41 5.98 -26.16
C LYS A 313 22.35 4.83 -27.16
N VAL A 314 23.01 3.70 -26.87
CA VAL A 314 22.98 2.54 -27.77
C VAL A 314 21.59 1.92 -27.86
N ILE A 315 20.85 1.87 -26.75
CA ILE A 315 19.46 1.39 -26.72
C ILE A 315 18.56 2.29 -27.58
N GLN A 316 18.74 3.61 -27.47
CA GLN A 316 18.04 4.59 -28.30
C GLN A 316 18.39 4.46 -29.78
N GLU A 317 19.67 4.31 -30.13
CA GLU A 317 20.10 4.07 -31.52
C GLU A 317 19.48 2.79 -32.12
N LYS A 318 19.29 1.76 -31.29
CA LYS A 318 18.61 0.51 -31.68
C LYS A 318 17.09 0.63 -31.68
N MET A 319 16.53 1.76 -31.25
CA MET A 319 15.08 2.00 -31.13
C MET A 319 14.37 0.95 -30.26
N ILE A 320 15.03 0.50 -29.19
CA ILE A 320 14.47 -0.49 -28.25
C ILE A 320 13.82 0.29 -27.11
N ASP A 321 12.51 0.14 -26.92
CA ASP A 321 11.81 0.67 -25.74
C ASP A 321 12.05 -0.28 -24.55
N VAL A 322 12.63 0.24 -23.47
CA VAL A 322 13.01 -0.51 -22.26
C VAL A 322 12.42 0.14 -21.02
N ILE A 323 11.75 -0.67 -20.20
CA ILE A 323 11.22 -0.28 -18.89
C ILE A 323 12.10 -0.90 -17.80
N ILE A 324 12.62 -0.07 -16.92
CA ILE A 324 13.46 -0.48 -15.79
C ILE A 324 12.63 -0.40 -14.51
N VAL A 325 12.48 -1.52 -13.82
CA VAL A 325 11.92 -1.61 -12.48
C VAL A 325 13.05 -1.60 -11.46
N LEU A 326 13.15 -0.52 -10.69
CA LEU A 326 14.04 -0.43 -9.54
C LEU A 326 13.23 -0.70 -8.26
N ASP A 327 13.51 -1.81 -7.58
CA ASP A 327 12.84 -2.16 -6.32
C ASP A 327 13.66 -1.73 -5.11
N ASN A 328 12.96 -1.42 -4.02
CA ASN A 328 13.51 -0.91 -2.76
C ASN A 328 14.28 0.41 -2.88
N VAL A 329 13.85 1.35 -3.72
CA VAL A 329 14.57 2.62 -3.97
C VAL A 329 14.80 3.48 -2.73
N HIS A 330 13.99 3.30 -1.68
CA HIS A 330 14.17 3.94 -0.37
C HIS A 330 15.51 3.60 0.33
N SER A 331 16.25 2.59 -0.13
CA SER A 331 17.59 2.26 0.35
C SER A 331 18.69 3.18 -0.22
N ILE A 332 18.39 3.94 -1.28
CA ILE A 332 19.35 4.81 -1.98
C ILE A 332 18.97 6.29 -1.76
N PRO A 333 19.93 7.19 -1.51
CA PRO A 333 19.68 8.63 -1.44
C PRO A 333 19.02 9.18 -2.71
N ALA A 334 18.10 10.15 -2.56
CA ALA A 334 17.33 10.69 -3.68
C ALA A 334 18.22 11.31 -4.77
N ASP A 335 19.35 11.90 -4.38
CA ASP A 335 20.32 12.52 -5.29
C ASP A 335 20.97 11.49 -6.23
N ASN A 336 21.27 10.29 -5.72
CA ASN A 336 21.84 9.21 -6.50
C ASN A 336 20.81 8.65 -7.49
N ILE A 337 19.55 8.49 -7.07
CA ILE A 337 18.45 8.05 -7.95
C ILE A 337 18.24 9.07 -9.07
N PHE A 338 18.15 10.36 -8.72
CA PHE A 338 18.00 11.44 -9.70
C PHE A 338 19.15 11.45 -10.70
N THR A 339 20.39 11.29 -10.24
CA THR A 339 21.58 11.26 -11.09
C THR A 339 21.54 10.06 -12.06
N LEU A 340 21.14 8.89 -11.57
CA LEU A 340 20.99 7.67 -12.38
C LEU A 340 19.95 7.85 -13.49
N ILE A 341 18.76 8.35 -13.15
CA ILE A 341 17.67 8.58 -14.11
C ILE A 341 18.06 9.68 -15.11
N SER A 342 18.65 10.78 -14.64
CA SER A 342 19.08 11.89 -15.52
C SER A 342 20.14 11.45 -16.53
N ALA A 343 21.03 10.54 -16.15
CA ALA A 343 22.05 9.99 -17.05
C ALA A 343 21.47 9.10 -18.16
N SER A 344 20.22 8.66 -18.03
CA SER A 344 19.54 7.71 -18.92
C SER A 344 18.09 8.11 -19.17
N HIS A 345 17.86 9.42 -19.32
CA HIS A 345 16.54 10.04 -19.44
C HIS A 345 15.66 9.54 -20.59
N ASP A 346 16.24 8.84 -21.57
CA ASP A 346 15.51 8.25 -22.68
C ASP A 346 14.75 6.98 -22.27
N LEU A 347 15.21 6.29 -21.22
CA LEU A 347 14.62 5.06 -20.71
C LEU A 347 13.40 5.35 -19.81
N LYS A 348 12.53 4.35 -19.65
CA LYS A 348 11.36 4.43 -18.76
C LYS A 348 11.68 3.78 -17.42
N TYR A 349 11.26 4.39 -16.32
CA TYR A 349 11.56 3.95 -14.96
C TYR A 349 10.30 3.72 -14.13
N ILE A 350 10.23 2.58 -13.48
CA ILE A 350 9.28 2.28 -12.41
C ILE A 350 10.08 2.11 -11.12
N LEU A 351 9.84 2.99 -10.17
CA LEU A 351 10.50 3.01 -8.87
C LEU A 351 9.54 2.43 -7.84
N LEU A 352 9.95 1.37 -7.15
CA LEU A 352 9.18 0.77 -6.06
C LEU A 352 9.90 1.04 -4.75
N GLY A 353 9.18 1.58 -3.77
CA GLY A 353 9.77 1.94 -2.48
C GLY A 353 8.79 1.85 -1.33
N GLN A 354 9.35 1.77 -0.12
CA GLN A 354 8.60 2.14 1.07
C GLN A 354 8.63 3.67 1.21
N PRO A 355 7.68 4.27 1.93
CA PRO A 355 7.79 5.63 2.41
C PRO A 355 9.16 5.95 3.04
N PHE A 356 9.75 7.09 2.68
CA PHE A 356 11.07 7.50 3.18
C PHE A 356 11.22 9.02 3.24
N SER A 357 12.13 9.50 4.08
CA SER A 357 12.33 10.92 4.39
C SER A 357 12.61 11.80 3.16
N GLU A 358 13.35 11.29 2.18
CA GLU A 358 13.73 12.01 0.96
C GLU A 358 12.72 11.86 -0.19
N GLN A 359 11.59 11.17 0.01
CA GLN A 359 10.61 10.94 -1.07
C GLN A 359 10.11 12.24 -1.70
N SER A 360 9.80 13.25 -0.88
CA SER A 360 9.32 14.56 -1.38
C SER A 360 10.39 15.30 -2.19
N VAL A 361 11.67 15.12 -1.85
CA VAL A 361 12.80 15.70 -2.60
C VAL A 361 12.92 15.01 -3.95
N LEU A 362 12.80 13.67 -3.97
CA LEU A 362 12.84 12.88 -5.20
C LEU A 362 11.68 13.24 -6.15
N GLU A 363 10.45 13.32 -5.62
CA GLU A 363 9.26 13.77 -6.37
C GLU A 363 9.49 15.13 -7.04
N LEU A 364 10.02 16.11 -6.29
CA LEU A 364 10.26 17.45 -6.79
C LEU A 364 11.36 17.48 -7.86
N LYS A 365 12.47 16.74 -7.64
CA LYS A 365 13.57 16.66 -8.62
C LYS A 365 13.15 16.01 -9.93
N LEU A 366 12.28 14.99 -9.86
CA LEU A 366 11.81 14.25 -11.04
C LEU A 366 10.53 14.85 -11.66
N GLY A 367 9.86 15.79 -10.99
CA GLY A 367 8.60 16.36 -11.45
C GLY A 367 7.44 15.36 -11.42
N ILE A 368 7.44 14.42 -10.47
CA ILE A 368 6.44 13.33 -10.36
C ILE A 368 5.70 13.38 -9.02
N LYS A 369 4.64 12.58 -8.92
CA LYS A 369 3.97 12.26 -7.66
C LYS A 369 3.94 10.76 -7.44
N ALA A 370 4.25 10.33 -6.22
CA ALA A 370 4.12 8.93 -5.86
C ALA A 370 2.66 8.48 -5.98
N LYS A 371 2.45 7.33 -6.60
CA LYS A 371 1.17 6.61 -6.60
C LYS A 371 1.19 5.56 -5.48
N TYR A 372 0.02 5.19 -4.98
CA TYR A 372 -0.15 4.26 -3.87
C TYR A 372 -1.19 3.20 -4.25
N PHE A 373 -1.06 2.01 -3.68
CA PHE A 373 -2.09 0.98 -3.77
C PHE A 373 -3.13 1.15 -2.66
N ASN A 374 -4.41 1.06 -3.00
CA ASN A 374 -5.50 1.18 -2.02
C ASN A 374 -5.86 -0.17 -1.35
N GLY A 375 -4.98 -1.16 -1.44
CA GLY A 375 -5.26 -2.52 -0.97
C GLY A 375 -6.32 -3.23 -1.80
N TRP A 376 -6.81 -4.34 -1.28
CA TRP A 376 -7.87 -5.15 -1.87
C TRP A 376 -9.26 -4.65 -1.47
N SER A 377 -10.21 -4.85 -2.39
CA SER A 377 -11.62 -4.51 -2.19
C SER A 377 -12.29 -5.45 -1.17
N LEU A 378 -13.48 -5.06 -0.69
CA LEU A 378 -14.28 -5.94 0.17
C LEU A 378 -14.64 -7.26 -0.52
N ASP A 379 -14.91 -7.22 -1.83
CA ASP A 379 -15.25 -8.41 -2.64
C ASP A 379 -14.08 -9.39 -2.65
N THR A 380 -12.88 -8.87 -2.87
CA THR A 380 -11.64 -9.65 -2.87
C THR A 380 -11.37 -10.30 -1.51
N ILE A 381 -11.55 -9.56 -0.41
CA ILE A 381 -11.37 -10.10 0.94
C ILE A 381 -12.38 -11.23 1.20
N ALA A 382 -13.65 -11.04 0.82
CA ALA A 382 -14.68 -12.07 0.98
C ALA A 382 -14.41 -13.31 0.12
N GLU A 383 -13.97 -13.13 -1.14
CA GLU A 383 -13.58 -14.23 -2.03
C GLU A 383 -12.42 -15.06 -1.45
N LEU A 384 -11.38 -14.40 -0.96
CA LEU A 384 -10.25 -15.07 -0.32
C LEU A 384 -10.66 -15.83 0.94
N GLY A 385 -11.56 -15.27 1.74
CA GLY A 385 -12.13 -15.95 2.90
C GLY A 385 -12.89 -17.23 2.49
N LYS A 386 -13.79 -17.12 1.51
CA LYS A 386 -14.54 -18.27 0.99
C LYS A 386 -13.65 -19.37 0.46
N ASN A 387 -12.60 -19.02 -0.30
CA ASN A 387 -11.61 -19.99 -0.81
C ASN A 387 -10.86 -20.74 0.30
N GLN A 388 -10.83 -20.18 1.52
CA GLN A 388 -10.25 -20.80 2.71
C GLN A 388 -11.29 -21.39 3.67
N ASN A 389 -12.57 -21.44 3.29
CA ASN A 389 -13.72 -21.84 4.13
C ASN A 389 -13.91 -20.98 5.38
N ILE A 390 -13.59 -19.68 5.30
CA ILE A 390 -13.78 -18.69 6.35
C ILE A 390 -15.07 -17.92 6.06
N LYS A 391 -15.94 -17.78 7.07
CA LYS A 391 -17.18 -17.02 6.94
C LYS A 391 -16.89 -15.54 7.10
N ILE A 392 -17.23 -14.74 6.09
CA ILE A 392 -17.01 -13.29 6.09
C ILE A 392 -18.32 -12.59 5.74
N LYS A 393 -18.86 -11.81 6.69
CA LYS A 393 -19.96 -10.87 6.41
C LYS A 393 -19.37 -9.60 5.78
N ILE A 394 -20.21 -8.79 5.15
CA ILE A 394 -19.75 -7.53 4.54
C ILE A 394 -19.09 -6.61 5.59
N ARG A 395 -19.65 -6.54 6.80
CA ARG A 395 -19.08 -5.79 7.92
C ARG A 395 -17.77 -6.38 8.43
N THR A 396 -17.65 -7.70 8.45
CA THR A 396 -16.38 -8.37 8.78
C THR A 396 -15.31 -8.03 7.75
N ALA A 397 -15.66 -8.00 6.46
CA ALA A 397 -14.73 -7.59 5.40
C ALA A 397 -14.28 -6.13 5.57
N GLU A 398 -15.20 -5.22 5.92
CA GLU A 398 -14.85 -3.83 6.23
C GLU A 398 -13.92 -3.73 7.44
N ASN A 399 -14.21 -4.45 8.52
CA ASN A 399 -13.35 -4.52 9.70
C ASN A 399 -11.96 -5.07 9.37
N LEU A 400 -11.87 -6.14 8.57
CA LEU A 400 -10.59 -6.68 8.12
C LEU A 400 -9.82 -5.68 7.26
N LYS A 401 -10.50 -4.98 6.34
CA LYS A 401 -9.89 -3.91 5.54
C LYS A 401 -9.37 -2.79 6.44
N LEU A 402 -10.14 -2.37 7.44
CA LEU A 402 -9.74 -1.36 8.42
C LEU A 402 -8.54 -1.81 9.28
N LEU A 403 -8.47 -3.09 9.67
CA LEU A 403 -7.37 -3.61 10.49
C LEU A 403 -6.07 -3.81 9.71
N THR A 404 -6.17 -4.05 8.40
CA THR A 404 -5.03 -4.43 7.54
C THR A 404 -4.66 -3.37 6.51
N GLY A 405 -5.43 -2.29 6.39
CA GLY A 405 -5.39 -1.37 5.25
C GLY A 405 -5.75 -2.03 3.90
N GLY A 406 -6.35 -3.23 3.93
CA GLY A 406 -6.58 -4.06 2.75
C GLY A 406 -5.27 -4.57 2.09
N LEU A 407 -4.12 -4.45 2.74
CA LEU A 407 -2.84 -4.78 2.11
C LEU A 407 -2.68 -6.30 1.95
N PRO A 408 -2.24 -6.81 0.78
CA PRO A 408 -2.26 -8.24 0.45
C PRO A 408 -1.65 -9.15 1.51
N LEU A 409 -0.42 -8.86 1.95
CA LEU A 409 0.27 -9.69 2.94
C LEU A 409 -0.46 -9.72 4.28
N TYR A 410 -1.08 -8.62 4.67
CA TYR A 410 -1.74 -8.47 5.96
C TYR A 410 -3.11 -9.12 5.95
N VAL A 411 -3.85 -9.02 4.85
CA VAL A 411 -5.10 -9.76 4.64
C VAL A 411 -4.84 -11.27 4.63
N ILE A 412 -3.86 -11.75 3.85
CA ILE A 412 -3.50 -13.18 3.81
C ILE A 412 -3.07 -13.66 5.21
N GLY A 413 -2.26 -12.87 5.91
CA GLY A 413 -1.83 -13.14 7.27
C GLY A 413 -2.99 -13.27 8.25
N ALA A 414 -3.93 -12.31 8.21
CA ALA A 414 -5.13 -12.33 9.05
C ALA A 414 -6.00 -13.56 8.76
N LEU A 415 -6.25 -13.88 7.49
CA LEU A 415 -7.04 -15.06 7.11
C LEU A 415 -6.39 -16.37 7.58
N SER A 416 -5.06 -16.48 7.49
CA SER A 416 -4.32 -17.62 8.02
C SER A 416 -4.50 -17.78 9.53
N ILE A 417 -4.41 -16.68 10.29
CA ILE A 417 -4.64 -16.68 11.75
C ILE A 417 -6.09 -17.04 12.07
N ILE A 418 -7.06 -16.46 11.36
CA ILE A 418 -8.49 -16.76 11.54
C ILE A 418 -8.76 -18.26 11.36
N LYS A 419 -8.18 -18.86 10.32
CA LYS A 419 -8.34 -20.27 10.03
C LYS A 419 -7.75 -21.17 11.12
N ASN A 420 -6.56 -20.84 11.60
CA ASN A 420 -5.80 -21.71 12.50
C ASN A 420 -6.14 -21.51 13.98
N GLU A 421 -6.42 -20.27 14.41
CA GLU A 421 -6.58 -19.90 15.82
C GLU A 421 -8.04 -19.56 16.21
N TYR A 422 -8.87 -19.17 15.23
CA TYR A 422 -10.25 -18.74 15.47
C TYR A 422 -11.28 -19.65 14.77
N SER A 423 -10.88 -20.85 14.36
CA SER A 423 -11.77 -21.85 13.72
C SER A 423 -12.57 -21.32 12.51
N GLY A 424 -12.03 -20.33 11.79
CA GLY A 424 -12.71 -19.72 10.64
C GLY A 424 -13.76 -18.65 10.99
N GLU A 425 -13.89 -18.25 12.26
CA GLU A 425 -14.84 -17.22 12.71
C GLU A 425 -14.17 -15.83 12.72
N ALA A 426 -14.25 -15.13 11.59
CA ALA A 426 -13.55 -13.86 11.35
C ALA A 426 -14.03 -12.69 12.23
N ASP A 427 -15.30 -12.70 12.66
CA ASP A 427 -15.85 -11.67 13.57
C ASP A 427 -15.12 -11.71 14.93
N ILE A 428 -14.91 -12.91 15.49
CA ILE A 428 -14.23 -13.10 16.78
C ILE A 428 -12.78 -12.61 16.71
N PHE A 429 -12.10 -12.87 15.59
CA PHE A 429 -10.75 -12.35 15.37
C PHE A 429 -10.72 -10.82 15.32
N CYS A 430 -11.64 -10.19 14.58
CA CYS A 430 -11.74 -8.73 14.52
C CYS A 430 -11.96 -8.13 15.93
N ASP A 431 -12.86 -8.72 16.71
CA ASP A 431 -13.13 -8.28 18.09
C ASP A 431 -11.88 -8.45 18.98
N ALA A 432 -11.15 -9.56 18.83
CA ALA A 432 -9.90 -9.79 19.55
C ALA A 432 -8.83 -8.75 19.20
N MET A 433 -8.69 -8.39 17.92
CA MET A 433 -7.76 -7.35 17.47
C MET A 433 -8.16 -5.97 17.98
N PHE A 434 -9.44 -5.60 17.95
CA PHE A 434 -9.90 -4.30 18.46
C PHE A 434 -9.76 -4.18 19.99
N SER A 435 -9.92 -5.29 20.71
CA SER A 435 -9.73 -5.37 22.16
C SER A 435 -8.29 -5.61 22.59
N LEU A 436 -7.36 -5.79 21.64
CA LEU A 436 -5.96 -6.18 21.88
C LEU A 436 -5.83 -7.44 22.75
N SER A 437 -6.75 -8.39 22.60
CA SER A 437 -6.79 -9.65 23.34
C SER A 437 -6.28 -10.85 22.54
N HIS A 438 -5.86 -10.64 21.30
CA HIS A 438 -5.24 -11.66 20.46
C HIS A 438 -3.89 -12.12 21.03
N THR A 439 -3.61 -13.41 20.93
CA THR A 439 -2.40 -14.03 21.48
C THR A 439 -1.30 -14.28 20.44
N VAL A 440 -1.66 -14.23 19.15
CA VAL A 440 -0.74 -14.46 18.04
C VAL A 440 -0.46 -13.16 17.33
N SER A 441 0.82 -12.77 17.24
CA SER A 441 1.22 -11.58 16.51
C SER A 441 0.93 -11.72 15.02
N THR A 442 0.30 -10.70 14.47
CA THR A 442 0.00 -10.59 13.05
C THR A 442 1.26 -10.20 12.25
N PRO A 443 1.36 -10.57 10.94
CA PRO A 443 2.49 -10.15 10.11
C PRO A 443 2.68 -8.62 10.07
N GLN A 444 1.59 -7.86 10.09
CA GLN A 444 1.62 -6.41 10.15
C GLN A 444 2.29 -5.90 11.44
N GLU A 445 2.01 -6.49 12.61
CA GLU A 445 2.65 -6.09 13.87
C GLU A 445 4.15 -6.40 13.83
N ILE A 446 4.55 -7.55 13.29
CA ILE A 446 5.97 -7.95 13.21
C ILE A 446 6.74 -7.07 12.21
N ILE A 447 6.14 -6.74 11.07
CA ILE A 447 6.81 -6.00 9.99
C ILE A 447 6.84 -4.49 10.29
N LEU A 448 5.69 -3.93 10.68
CA LEU A 448 5.56 -2.49 10.88
C LEU A 448 6.09 -2.02 12.25
N SER A 449 6.25 -2.90 13.24
CA SER A 449 6.91 -2.55 14.52
C SER A 449 8.30 -1.98 14.28
N LYS A 450 9.07 -2.52 13.33
CA LYS A 450 10.40 -2.00 12.99
C LYS A 450 10.37 -0.53 12.56
N ILE A 451 9.39 -0.15 11.72
CA ILE A 451 9.22 1.24 11.28
C ILE A 451 8.72 2.09 12.44
N PHE A 452 7.69 1.62 13.14
CA PHE A 452 7.11 2.32 14.28
C PHE A 452 8.14 2.56 15.38
N ASP A 453 9.07 1.63 15.58
CA ASP A 453 10.10 1.72 16.62
C ASP A 453 11.18 2.75 16.35
N THR A 454 11.43 3.09 15.08
CA THR A 454 12.35 4.17 14.71
C THR A 454 11.81 5.57 15.02
N LEU A 455 10.50 5.70 15.24
CA LEU A 455 9.88 6.98 15.58
C LEU A 455 10.34 7.46 16.96
N ASN A 456 10.52 8.77 17.08
CA ASN A 456 10.73 9.32 18.42
C ASN A 456 9.48 9.19 19.29
N SER A 457 9.66 9.35 20.61
CA SER A 457 8.57 9.17 21.60
C SER A 457 7.38 10.11 21.36
N LYS A 458 7.63 11.34 20.87
CA LYS A 458 6.57 12.31 20.55
C LYS A 458 5.75 11.85 19.35
N ALA A 459 6.38 11.35 18.29
CA ALA A 459 5.73 10.81 17.12
C ALA A 459 4.91 9.54 17.44
N LYS A 460 5.41 8.66 18.33
CA LYS A 460 4.62 7.52 18.86
C LYS A 460 3.38 7.99 19.64
N THR A 461 3.53 9.00 20.51
CA THR A 461 2.41 9.62 21.24
C THR A 461 1.38 10.24 20.30
N VAL A 462 1.81 11.04 19.32
CA VAL A 462 0.92 11.63 18.31
C VAL A 462 0.21 10.54 17.51
N SER A 463 0.90 9.45 17.14
CA SER A 463 0.29 8.32 16.44
C SER A 463 -0.81 7.66 17.28
N ALA A 464 -0.58 7.44 18.58
CA ALA A 464 -1.58 6.86 19.47
C ALA A 464 -2.82 7.77 19.63
N ILE A 465 -2.62 9.08 19.76
CA ILE A 465 -3.71 10.06 19.87
C ILE A 465 -4.51 10.13 18.56
N LEU A 466 -3.84 10.20 17.41
CA LEU A 466 -4.52 10.17 16.10
C LEU A 466 -5.22 8.83 15.86
N GLY A 467 -4.67 7.73 16.40
CA GLY A 467 -5.27 6.39 16.33
C GLY A 467 -6.64 6.29 16.98
N LEU A 468 -6.93 7.14 17.99
CA LEU A 468 -8.24 7.25 18.62
C LEU A 468 -9.31 7.82 17.68
N CYS A 469 -8.91 8.59 16.66
CA CYS A 469 -9.83 9.18 15.69
C CYS A 469 -9.84 8.35 14.39
N LYS A 470 -11.00 7.77 14.03
CA LYS A 470 -11.13 6.93 12.83
C LYS A 470 -11.48 7.72 11.56
N ILE A 471 -11.71 9.02 11.70
CA ILE A 471 -12.08 9.93 10.61
C ILE A 471 -10.95 10.94 10.33
N PRO A 472 -10.82 11.42 9.09
CA PRO A 472 -9.87 12.48 8.78
C PRO A 472 -10.17 13.77 9.55
N LEU A 473 -9.12 14.35 10.13
CA LEU A 473 -9.15 15.64 10.82
C LEU A 473 -8.49 16.70 9.96
N THR A 474 -8.96 17.94 10.01
CA THR A 474 -8.16 19.05 9.46
C THR A 474 -6.87 19.21 10.27
N ASN A 475 -5.85 19.86 9.70
CA ASN A 475 -4.63 20.15 10.46
C ASN A 475 -4.92 20.94 11.75
N ASP A 476 -5.88 21.88 11.73
CA ASP A 476 -6.24 22.66 12.91
C ASP A 476 -6.93 21.80 13.98
N GLU A 477 -7.86 20.91 13.57
CA GLU A 477 -8.50 19.96 14.48
C GLU A 477 -7.49 19.00 15.11
N ALA A 478 -6.55 18.49 14.31
CA ALA A 478 -5.48 17.64 14.80
C ALA A 478 -4.62 18.38 15.84
N MET A 479 -4.27 19.65 15.59
CA MET A 479 -3.51 20.45 16.56
C MET A 479 -4.27 20.66 17.88
N VAL A 480 -5.57 20.98 17.81
CA VAL A 480 -6.43 21.12 19.01
C VAL A 480 -6.46 19.81 19.81
N LEU A 481 -6.60 18.67 19.13
CA LEU A 481 -6.60 17.36 19.76
C LEU A 481 -5.27 17.04 20.45
N LEU A 482 -4.15 17.34 19.78
CA LEU A 482 -2.80 17.04 20.28
C LEU A 482 -2.37 17.95 21.45
N GLU A 483 -2.94 19.14 21.56
CA GLU A 483 -2.76 20.03 22.73
C GLU A 483 -3.39 19.45 24.00
N LYS A 484 -4.53 18.76 23.87
CA LYS A 484 -5.17 18.06 25.00
C LYS A 484 -4.41 16.79 25.39
N GLY A 485 -3.69 16.19 24.46
CA GLY A 485 -3.05 14.89 24.58
C GLY A 485 -1.57 14.88 24.97
N ILE A 486 -1.00 15.95 25.56
CA ILE A 486 0.35 16.03 26.20
C ILE A 486 1.46 16.77 25.39
N THR A 487 1.19 17.34 24.20
CA THR A 487 2.24 18.06 23.42
C THR A 487 1.98 19.55 23.22
N ASN A 488 3.03 20.38 23.30
CA ASN A 488 2.96 21.78 22.87
C ASN A 488 2.86 21.86 21.33
N LYS A 489 2.38 22.99 20.78
CA LYS A 489 2.18 23.16 19.32
C LYS A 489 3.43 22.85 18.48
N THR A 490 4.60 23.26 18.95
CA THR A 490 5.87 23.07 18.21
C THR A 490 6.24 21.60 18.11
N ASP A 491 6.05 20.87 19.20
CA ASP A 491 6.31 19.43 19.29
C ASP A 491 5.31 18.63 18.46
N ALA A 492 4.02 18.96 18.56
CA ALA A 492 2.96 18.36 17.75
C ALA A 492 3.25 18.54 16.24
N GLY A 493 3.60 19.75 15.82
CA GLY A 493 3.94 20.03 14.42
C GLY A 493 5.19 19.29 13.95
N THR A 494 6.18 19.06 14.83
CA THR A 494 7.38 18.29 14.49
C THR A 494 7.08 16.81 14.34
N ALA A 495 6.31 16.25 15.27
CA ALA A 495 5.85 14.86 15.21
C ALA A 495 4.98 14.60 13.96
N LEU A 496 4.04 15.50 13.63
CA LEU A 496 3.22 15.37 12.42
C LEU A 496 4.06 15.35 11.13
N ARG A 497 5.12 16.18 11.04
CA ARG A 497 6.05 16.16 9.90
C ARG A 497 6.80 14.84 9.79
N GLU A 498 7.26 14.29 10.91
CA GLU A 498 7.93 12.98 10.94
C GLU A 498 6.99 11.85 10.53
N LEU A 499 5.76 11.82 11.06
CA LEU A 499 4.76 10.82 10.67
C LEU A 499 4.40 10.91 9.19
N LYS A 500 4.32 12.13 8.63
CA LYS A 500 4.11 12.35 7.20
C LYS A 500 5.31 11.87 6.37
N ALA A 501 6.54 12.15 6.81
CA ALA A 501 7.76 11.70 6.12
C ALA A 501 7.87 10.16 6.07
N ASN A 502 7.35 9.47 7.08
CA ASN A 502 7.30 8.00 7.14
C ASN A 502 5.98 7.42 6.57
N SER A 503 5.10 8.25 5.97
CA SER A 503 3.73 7.91 5.51
C SER A 503 2.89 7.11 6.51
N ILE A 504 3.09 7.35 7.80
CA ILE A 504 2.21 6.85 8.86
C ILE A 504 0.89 7.63 8.86
N ILE A 505 0.89 8.86 8.33
CA ILE A 505 -0.31 9.66 8.12
C ILE A 505 -0.66 9.69 6.63
N VAL A 506 -1.94 9.47 6.33
CA VAL A 506 -2.53 9.63 5.01
C VAL A 506 -3.08 11.06 4.89
N ASN A 507 -2.80 11.72 3.77
CA ASN A 507 -3.39 13.02 3.46
C ASN A 507 -4.61 12.82 2.56
N PHE A 508 -5.72 13.46 2.91
CA PHE A 508 -6.95 13.47 2.14
C PHE A 508 -7.13 14.83 1.44
N SER A 509 -8.13 14.92 0.56
CA SER A 509 -8.57 16.20 -0.01
C SER A 509 -8.88 17.22 1.09
N LYS A 510 -8.80 18.52 0.78
CA LYS A 510 -9.04 19.62 1.73
C LYS A 510 -8.06 19.68 2.93
N ASN A 511 -6.83 19.18 2.75
CA ASN A 511 -5.77 19.29 3.76
C ASN A 511 -6.10 18.57 5.09
N GLN A 512 -6.86 17.49 4.99
CA GLN A 512 -7.19 16.60 6.10
C GLN A 512 -6.16 15.49 6.24
N ILE A 513 -5.97 14.99 7.47
CA ILE A 513 -5.02 13.96 7.83
C ILE A 513 -5.70 12.87 8.66
N ALA A 514 -5.26 11.62 8.49
CA ALA A 514 -5.60 10.51 9.39
C ALA A 514 -4.42 9.56 9.54
N LEU A 515 -4.39 8.79 10.63
CA LEU A 515 -3.44 7.71 10.78
C LEU A 515 -3.73 6.62 9.74
N HIS A 516 -2.68 6.10 9.10
CA HIS A 516 -2.80 4.98 8.17
C HIS A 516 -3.32 3.74 8.91
N ASP A 517 -4.31 3.07 8.32
CA ASP A 517 -5.07 2.00 8.96
C ASP A 517 -4.19 0.84 9.43
N ALA A 518 -3.24 0.38 8.60
CA ALA A 518 -2.27 -0.65 8.98
C ALA A 518 -1.38 -0.32 10.21
N ILE A 519 -1.26 0.97 10.59
CA ILE A 519 -0.49 1.41 11.78
C ILE A 519 -1.37 1.48 13.03
N ARG A 520 -2.71 1.53 12.89
CA ARG A 520 -3.64 1.65 14.02
C ARG A 520 -3.44 0.57 15.10
N PRO A 521 -3.20 -0.72 14.78
CA PRO A 521 -2.95 -1.73 15.81
C PRO A 521 -1.73 -1.41 16.68
N LEU A 522 -0.62 -0.99 16.05
CA LEU A 522 0.60 -0.61 16.78
C LEU A 522 0.40 0.65 17.63
N ALA A 523 -0.32 1.64 17.09
CA ALA A 523 -0.68 2.84 17.83
C ALA A 523 -1.59 2.53 19.03
N ALA A 524 -2.52 1.58 18.89
CA ALA A 524 -3.40 1.13 19.98
C ALA A 524 -2.63 0.38 21.07
N ILE A 525 -1.63 -0.44 20.71
CA ILE A 525 -0.72 -1.07 21.70
C ILE A 525 0.05 0.00 22.47
N TYR A 526 0.59 1.01 21.78
CA TYR A 526 1.31 2.11 22.45
C TYR A 526 0.39 2.95 23.37
N LEU A 527 -0.89 3.06 23.02
CA LEU A 527 -1.91 3.75 23.82
C LEU A 527 -2.12 3.11 25.20
N LEU A 528 -1.80 1.82 25.39
CA LEU A 528 -1.88 1.15 26.69
C LEU A 528 -0.96 1.77 27.76
N ASN A 529 0.04 2.55 27.34
CA ASN A 529 0.93 3.30 28.24
C ASN A 529 0.29 4.60 28.77
N PHE A 530 -0.89 4.99 28.30
CA PHE A 530 -1.58 6.21 28.73
C PHE A 530 -2.52 5.93 29.89
N ASP A 531 -2.64 6.91 30.79
CA ASP A 531 -3.66 6.90 31.83
C ASP A 531 -5.06 6.92 31.20
N LYS A 532 -5.98 6.08 31.71
CA LYS A 532 -7.36 6.00 31.23
C LYS A 532 -8.10 7.34 31.28
N GLU A 533 -7.78 8.17 32.28
CA GLU A 533 -8.32 9.53 32.39
C GLU A 533 -7.89 10.42 31.21
N VAL A 534 -6.64 10.35 30.79
CA VAL A 534 -6.13 11.10 29.63
C VAL A 534 -6.82 10.64 28.34
N ILE A 535 -6.97 9.33 28.14
CA ILE A 535 -7.69 8.79 26.99
C ILE A 535 -9.14 9.33 26.97
N THR A 536 -9.80 9.36 28.13
CA THR A 536 -11.16 9.89 28.26
C THR A 536 -11.23 11.38 27.94
N ILE A 537 -10.26 12.20 28.39
CA ILE A 537 -10.16 13.62 28.06
C ILE A 537 -10.00 13.82 26.55
N ILE A 538 -9.15 13.03 25.91
CA ILE A 538 -8.93 13.10 24.45
C ILE A 538 -10.22 12.73 23.71
N LYS A 539 -10.90 11.63 24.09
CA LYS A 539 -12.18 11.24 23.47
C LYS A 539 -13.25 12.32 23.63
N LYS A 540 -13.34 12.98 24.79
CA LYS A 540 -14.23 14.13 24.98
C LYS A 540 -13.89 15.30 24.06
N CYS A 541 -12.59 15.61 23.89
CA CYS A 541 -12.17 16.62 22.93
C CYS A 541 -12.55 16.25 21.49
N ILE A 542 -12.44 14.98 21.11
CA ILE A 542 -12.93 14.50 19.81
C ILE A 542 -14.43 14.77 19.70
N VAL A 543 -15.25 14.36 20.67
CA VAL A 543 -16.71 14.62 20.68
C VAL A 543 -17.03 16.10 20.46
N GLU A 544 -16.37 17.01 21.18
CA GLU A 544 -16.55 18.46 21.03
C GLU A 544 -16.22 18.94 19.60
N LEU A 545 -15.10 18.47 19.04
CA LEU A 545 -14.71 18.79 17.66
C LEU A 545 -15.73 18.27 16.65
N LEU A 546 -16.27 17.06 16.85
CA LEU A 546 -17.27 16.47 15.97
C LEU A 546 -18.59 17.22 16.03
N GLN A 547 -19.11 17.50 17.22
CA GLN A 547 -20.33 18.28 17.39
C GLN A 547 -20.24 19.65 16.71
N LYS A 548 -19.11 20.34 16.87
CA LYS A 548 -18.87 21.63 16.19
C LYS A 548 -18.85 21.48 14.67
N SER A 549 -18.14 20.46 14.17
CA SER A 549 -18.01 20.24 12.73
C SER A 549 -19.32 19.80 12.06
N ILE A 550 -20.12 18.93 12.70
CA ILE A 550 -21.38 18.40 12.15
C ILE A 550 -22.41 19.51 11.96
N ASN A 551 -22.42 20.50 12.86
CA ASN A 551 -23.29 21.67 12.74
C ASN A 551 -22.96 22.56 11.53
N LEU A 552 -21.72 22.47 11.01
CA LEU A 552 -21.24 23.30 9.89
C LEU A 552 -21.21 22.52 8.58
N GLU A 553 -20.69 21.30 8.63
CA GLU A 553 -20.50 20.39 7.52
C GLU A 553 -21.24 19.11 7.91
N ARG A 554 -22.46 18.91 7.39
CA ARG A 554 -23.32 17.74 7.64
C ARG A 554 -22.66 16.45 7.13
N ASN A 555 -21.60 16.00 7.79
CA ASN A 555 -20.73 14.91 7.38
C ASN A 555 -21.14 13.61 8.09
N VAL A 556 -21.59 12.62 7.30
CA VAL A 556 -22.12 11.34 7.78
C VAL A 556 -21.08 10.54 8.55
N SER A 557 -19.85 10.43 8.03
CA SER A 557 -18.75 9.70 8.69
C SER A 557 -18.46 10.24 10.09
N ARG A 558 -18.50 11.59 10.23
CA ARG A 558 -18.27 12.26 11.52
C ARG A 558 -19.41 12.03 12.49
N MET A 559 -20.66 12.04 12.00
CA MET A 559 -21.83 11.71 12.83
C MET A 559 -21.81 10.26 13.29
N ASN A 560 -21.55 9.30 12.38
CA ASN A 560 -21.42 7.88 12.71
C ASN A 560 -20.34 7.63 13.76
N PHE A 561 -19.21 8.32 13.63
CA PHE A 561 -18.12 8.18 14.59
C PHE A 561 -18.44 8.83 15.94
N LEU A 562 -19.08 10.01 15.96
CA LEU A 562 -19.57 10.65 17.19
C LEU A 562 -20.50 9.69 17.96
N ILE A 563 -21.48 9.11 17.28
CA ILE A 563 -22.47 8.24 17.91
C ILE A 563 -21.82 7.01 18.57
N LYS A 564 -20.80 6.43 17.94
CA LYS A 564 -20.02 5.30 18.50
C LYS A 564 -19.17 5.72 19.70
N LEU A 565 -18.73 6.98 19.76
CA LEU A 565 -17.85 7.48 20.81
C LEU A 565 -18.59 7.88 22.09
N LEU A 566 -19.85 8.30 22.00
CA LEU A 566 -20.67 8.75 23.14
C LEU A 566 -20.78 7.70 24.27
N PRO A 567 -21.09 6.41 23.99
CA PRO A 567 -21.09 5.35 25.02
C PRO A 567 -19.73 5.20 25.71
N GLU A 568 -18.63 5.27 24.94
CA GLU A 568 -17.28 5.06 25.45
C GLU A 568 -16.82 6.13 26.46
N ILE A 569 -17.45 7.31 26.44
CA ILE A 569 -17.21 8.41 27.40
C ILE A 569 -18.33 8.55 28.44
N GLY A 570 -19.32 7.66 28.44
CA GLY A 570 -20.45 7.67 29.36
C GLY A 570 -21.54 8.71 29.05
N GLU A 571 -21.57 9.27 27.84
CA GLU A 571 -22.57 10.27 27.43
C GLU A 571 -23.85 9.64 26.84
N LEU A 572 -24.42 8.69 27.58
CA LEU A 572 -25.64 7.98 27.17
C LEU A 572 -26.85 8.92 27.00
N ALA A 573 -26.93 10.01 27.76
CA ALA A 573 -28.01 10.99 27.62
C ALA A 573 -28.01 11.67 26.24
N THR A 574 -26.83 12.06 25.74
CA THR A 574 -26.65 12.65 24.40
C THR A 574 -27.03 11.65 23.31
N LEU A 575 -26.64 10.37 23.47
CA LEU A 575 -27.02 9.31 22.54
C LEU A 575 -28.54 9.13 22.49
N VAL A 576 -29.20 9.13 23.65
CA VAL A 576 -30.65 9.00 23.75
C VAL A 576 -31.37 10.19 23.11
N ASP A 577 -30.88 11.42 23.31
CA ASP A 577 -31.42 12.61 22.66
C ASP A 577 -31.30 12.52 21.13
N LEU A 578 -30.13 12.12 20.62
CA LEU A 578 -29.93 11.87 19.19
C LEU A 578 -30.87 10.79 18.65
N ALA A 579 -31.13 9.73 19.41
CA ALA A 579 -32.05 8.67 19.01
C ALA A 579 -33.51 9.13 18.83
N THR A 580 -33.87 10.30 19.36
CA THR A 580 -35.20 10.92 19.13
C THR A 580 -35.30 11.65 17.78
N ASN A 581 -34.17 11.94 17.14
CA ASN A 581 -34.12 12.60 15.85
C ASN A 581 -34.34 11.59 14.71
N GLU A 582 -35.24 11.87 13.76
CA GLU A 582 -35.50 10.95 12.64
C GLU A 582 -34.24 10.69 11.80
N LEU A 583 -33.38 11.69 11.62
CA LEU A 583 -32.14 11.58 10.84
C LEU A 583 -31.14 10.58 11.42
N PHE A 584 -31.17 10.37 12.75
CA PHE A 584 -30.35 9.36 13.42
C PHE A 584 -30.62 7.96 12.87
N HIS A 585 -31.82 7.74 12.34
CA HIS A 585 -32.25 6.44 11.82
C HIS A 585 -31.98 6.27 10.32
N GLU A 586 -31.45 7.28 9.65
CA GLU A 586 -31.33 7.33 8.18
C GLU A 586 -29.90 7.12 7.66
N GLN A 587 -28.91 7.01 8.54
CA GLN A 587 -27.49 7.03 8.19
C GLN A 587 -26.68 6.00 8.99
N GLY A 588 -25.64 5.45 8.39
CA GLY A 588 -24.72 4.50 9.03
C GLY A 588 -25.33 3.18 9.53
N ASP A 589 -24.51 2.41 10.25
CA ASP A 589 -24.89 1.11 10.84
C ASP A 589 -25.37 1.27 12.28
N ILE A 590 -26.64 1.63 12.39
CA ILE A 590 -27.34 1.92 13.64
C ILE A 590 -27.55 0.67 14.51
N LEU A 591 -27.62 -0.52 13.89
CA LEU A 591 -27.77 -1.79 14.62
C LEU A 591 -26.59 -2.06 15.56
N SER A 592 -25.41 -1.53 15.24
CA SER A 592 -24.24 -1.57 16.12
C SER A 592 -24.45 -0.94 17.50
N LEU A 593 -25.43 -0.04 17.62
CA LEU A 593 -25.70 0.73 18.85
C LEU A 593 -26.84 0.13 19.67
N LYS A 594 -27.46 -0.95 19.17
CA LYS A 594 -28.59 -1.59 19.83
C LYS A 594 -28.26 -2.01 21.25
N PHE A 595 -27.08 -2.59 21.46
CA PHE A 595 -26.63 -2.98 22.80
C PHE A 595 -26.53 -1.78 23.75
N GLU A 596 -25.98 -0.65 23.29
CA GLU A 596 -25.84 0.55 24.12
C GLU A 596 -27.17 1.22 24.45
N LEU A 597 -28.11 1.24 23.48
CA LEU A 597 -29.47 1.71 23.75
C LEU A 597 -30.25 0.74 24.64
N GLU A 598 -30.01 -0.56 24.55
CA GLU A 598 -30.58 -1.54 25.48
C GLU A 598 -30.04 -1.34 26.90
N ASN A 599 -28.75 -1.03 27.05
CA ASN A 599 -28.17 -0.66 28.35
C ASN A 599 -28.80 0.63 28.88
N ALA A 600 -28.90 1.68 28.06
CA ALA A 600 -29.52 2.95 28.46
C ALA A 600 -31.02 2.80 28.80
N ALA A 601 -31.73 1.91 28.11
CA ALA A 601 -33.13 1.61 28.37
C ALA A 601 -33.34 0.88 29.71
N ASN A 602 -32.39 0.02 30.08
CA ASN A 602 -32.46 -0.80 31.30
C ASN A 602 -31.69 -0.21 32.50
N ASP A 603 -31.03 0.93 32.34
CA ASP A 603 -30.28 1.59 33.42
C ASP A 603 -31.21 2.18 34.48
N GLU A 604 -31.28 1.52 35.64
CA GLU A 604 -32.10 1.94 36.78
C GLU A 604 -31.66 3.28 37.39
N CYS A 605 -30.41 3.69 37.17
CA CYS A 605 -29.89 4.99 37.64
C CYS A 605 -30.24 6.15 36.68
N SER A 606 -30.74 5.86 35.48
CA SER A 606 -31.13 6.85 34.48
C SER A 606 -32.50 7.48 34.77
N SER A 607 -32.76 8.66 34.19
CA SER A 607 -34.06 9.33 34.33
C SER A 607 -35.14 8.55 33.57
N PHE A 608 -36.40 8.61 34.04
CA PHE A 608 -37.52 7.98 33.34
C PHE A 608 -37.70 8.50 31.91
N ALA A 609 -37.36 9.78 31.65
CA ALA A 609 -37.39 10.34 30.30
C ALA A 609 -36.33 9.70 29.40
N ASN A 610 -35.11 9.50 29.89
CA ASN A 610 -34.05 8.85 29.13
C ASN A 610 -34.35 7.36 28.86
N GLN A 611 -34.83 6.64 29.89
CA GLN A 611 -35.29 5.26 29.72
C GLN A 611 -36.42 5.17 28.68
N TYR A 612 -37.37 6.11 28.71
CA TYR A 612 -38.45 6.18 27.73
C TYR A 612 -37.92 6.34 26.30
N TRP A 613 -37.08 7.34 26.04
CA TRP A 613 -36.57 7.62 24.69
C TRP A 613 -35.69 6.50 24.15
N ALA A 614 -34.90 5.84 25.01
CA ALA A 614 -34.16 4.64 24.62
C ALA A 614 -35.11 3.48 24.22
N HIS A 615 -36.17 3.23 25.01
CA HIS A 615 -37.17 2.24 24.65
C HIS A 615 -37.98 2.63 23.40
N ASP A 616 -38.29 3.91 23.19
CA ASP A 616 -39.03 4.39 22.02
C ASP A 616 -38.20 4.24 20.73
N ALA A 617 -36.91 4.59 20.77
CA ALA A 617 -35.99 4.37 19.66
C ALA A 617 -35.86 2.88 19.29
N LEU A 618 -35.73 2.00 20.28
CA LEU A 618 -35.72 0.55 20.06
C LEU A 618 -37.06 0.04 19.51
N ALA A 619 -38.19 0.58 19.98
CA ALA A 619 -39.52 0.23 19.46
C ALA A 619 -39.71 0.70 18.02
N TYR A 620 -39.16 1.87 17.68
CA TYR A 620 -39.14 2.38 16.32
C TYR A 620 -38.37 1.42 15.40
N TRP A 621 -37.17 0.95 15.78
CA TRP A 621 -36.42 -0.05 15.00
C TRP A 621 -37.16 -1.36 14.82
N GLU A 622 -37.81 -1.86 15.88
CA GLU A 622 -38.64 -3.07 15.79
C GLU A 622 -39.83 -2.90 14.83
N SER A 623 -40.30 -1.67 14.61
CA SER A 623 -41.43 -1.38 13.72
C SER A 623 -41.07 -1.13 12.25
N ARG A 624 -39.78 -1.04 11.91
CA ARG A 624 -39.31 -0.82 10.53
C ARG A 624 -39.54 -2.03 9.64
N ASP A 625 -39.59 -1.80 8.33
CA ASP A 625 -39.57 -2.83 7.28
C ASP A 625 -40.65 -3.91 7.47
N GLY A 626 -41.85 -3.49 7.89
CA GLY A 626 -42.98 -4.39 8.16
C GLY A 626 -42.97 -5.04 9.55
N GLY A 627 -41.96 -4.77 10.37
CA GLY A 627 -41.82 -5.24 11.74
C GLY A 627 -42.89 -4.71 12.70
N ILE A 628 -42.88 -5.25 13.92
CA ILE A 628 -43.82 -4.92 14.99
C ILE A 628 -43.05 -4.75 16.30
N PRO A 629 -43.30 -3.67 17.06
CA PRO A 629 -42.74 -3.52 18.41
C PRO A 629 -43.08 -4.71 19.31
N SER A 630 -42.12 -5.15 20.10
CA SER A 630 -42.32 -6.26 21.03
C SER A 630 -43.32 -5.90 22.14
N LYS A 631 -44.18 -6.85 22.52
CA LYS A 631 -45.20 -6.65 23.56
C LYS A 631 -44.61 -6.22 24.90
N ILE A 632 -43.44 -6.77 25.25
CA ILE A 632 -42.71 -6.45 26.48
C ILE A 632 -42.29 -4.97 26.47
N ARG A 633 -41.77 -4.49 25.34
CA ARG A 633 -41.33 -3.09 25.20
C ARG A 633 -42.50 -2.12 25.27
N LEU A 634 -43.63 -2.42 24.63
CA LEU A 634 -44.85 -1.61 24.74
C LEU A 634 -45.37 -1.54 26.18
N GLN A 635 -45.33 -2.66 26.91
CA GLN A 635 -45.69 -2.67 28.32
C GLN A 635 -44.74 -1.80 29.14
N LYS A 636 -43.43 -1.90 28.90
CA LYS A 636 -42.41 -1.11 29.59
C LYS A 636 -42.57 0.39 29.35
N LEU A 637 -42.80 0.81 28.09
CA LEU A 637 -43.12 2.20 27.75
C LEU A 637 -44.33 2.72 28.52
N ARG A 638 -45.40 1.92 28.60
CA ARG A 638 -46.62 2.27 29.37
C ARG A 638 -46.33 2.42 30.87
N GLU A 639 -45.52 1.52 31.44
CA GLU A 639 -45.11 1.58 32.84
C GLU A 639 -44.24 2.81 33.13
N ILE A 640 -43.28 3.12 32.25
CA ILE A 640 -42.40 4.29 32.38
C ILE A 640 -43.20 5.59 32.31
N ILE A 641 -44.12 5.73 31.33
CA ILE A 641 -44.99 6.90 31.23
C ILE A 641 -45.78 7.10 32.53
N LYS A 642 -46.37 6.01 33.06
CA LYS A 642 -47.19 6.07 34.28
C LYS A 642 -46.37 6.39 35.53
N LYS A 643 -45.22 5.72 35.72
CA LYS A 643 -44.35 5.91 36.90
C LYS A 643 -43.63 7.27 36.87
N GLY A 644 -43.17 7.69 35.69
CA GLY A 644 -42.47 8.95 35.48
C GLY A 644 -43.38 10.16 35.30
N ASN A 645 -44.70 9.97 35.25
CA ASN A 645 -45.68 11.03 34.97
C ASN A 645 -45.32 11.84 33.70
N LEU A 646 -45.00 11.12 32.62
CA LEU A 646 -44.57 11.73 31.35
C LEU A 646 -45.77 12.33 30.58
N GLY A 647 -45.48 13.24 29.64
CA GLY A 647 -46.46 14.15 29.05
C GLY A 647 -47.22 13.59 27.84
N SER A 648 -47.97 14.48 27.16
CA SER A 648 -48.76 14.14 25.97
C SER A 648 -47.91 13.65 24.80
N LYS A 649 -46.67 14.13 24.68
CA LYS A 649 -45.72 13.71 23.64
C LYS A 649 -45.38 12.23 23.75
N GLU A 650 -45.05 11.75 24.95
CA GLU A 650 -44.72 10.34 25.22
C GLU A 650 -45.96 9.45 25.09
N MET A 651 -47.12 9.91 25.58
CA MET A 651 -48.39 9.20 25.37
C MET A 651 -48.74 9.03 23.88
N LEU A 652 -48.48 10.07 23.08
CA LEU A 652 -48.71 10.03 21.64
C LEU A 652 -47.71 9.09 20.93
N GLY A 653 -46.43 9.10 21.34
CA GLY A 653 -45.42 8.15 20.86
C GLY A 653 -45.83 6.70 21.09
N LEU A 654 -46.26 6.36 22.31
CA LEU A 654 -46.83 5.04 22.62
C LEU A 654 -48.05 4.72 21.75
N CYS A 655 -48.96 5.68 21.56
CA CYS A 655 -50.16 5.51 20.73
C CYS A 655 -49.79 5.09 19.29
N PHE A 656 -48.77 5.69 18.67
CA PHE A 656 -48.31 5.32 17.34
C PHE A 656 -47.87 3.85 17.27
N LYS A 657 -47.07 3.42 18.24
CA LYS A 657 -46.52 2.06 18.29
C LYS A 657 -47.59 1.01 18.59
N GLU A 658 -48.58 1.36 19.42
CA GLU A 658 -49.75 0.52 19.68
C GLU A 658 -50.64 0.37 18.44
N MET A 659 -50.85 1.43 17.64
CA MET A 659 -51.60 1.33 16.37
C MET A 659 -50.93 0.37 15.39
N ILE A 660 -49.60 0.43 15.27
CA ILE A 660 -48.82 -0.50 14.45
C ILE A 660 -48.98 -1.95 14.96
N SER A 661 -48.89 -2.16 16.27
CA SER A 661 -49.05 -3.49 16.87
C SER A 661 -50.45 -4.08 16.65
N GLU A 662 -51.50 -3.28 16.84
CA GLU A 662 -52.88 -3.74 16.72
C GLU A 662 -53.33 -3.93 15.26
N SER A 663 -52.83 -3.13 14.33
CA SER A 663 -53.08 -3.34 12.90
C SER A 663 -52.50 -4.65 12.40
N SER A 664 -51.29 -5.02 12.84
CA SER A 664 -50.70 -6.33 12.54
C SER A 664 -51.44 -7.51 13.17
N LEU A 665 -52.24 -7.27 14.22
CA LEU A 665 -53.17 -8.25 14.79
C LEU A 665 -54.57 -8.21 14.12
N SER A 666 -54.70 -7.50 12.99
CA SER A 666 -55.96 -7.31 12.26
C SER A 666 -57.09 -6.68 13.11
N ASN A 667 -56.75 -5.88 14.13
CA ASN A 667 -57.71 -5.34 15.10
C ASN A 667 -58.15 -3.90 14.78
N LYS A 668 -58.92 -3.71 13.70
CA LYS A 668 -59.40 -2.40 13.24
C LYS A 668 -60.10 -1.58 14.32
N THR A 669 -60.99 -2.21 15.11
CA THR A 669 -61.73 -1.54 16.19
C THR A 669 -60.80 -0.90 17.22
N LYS A 670 -59.67 -1.54 17.54
CA LYS A 670 -58.71 -1.00 18.50
C LYS A 670 -57.83 0.07 17.87
N VAL A 671 -57.45 -0.07 16.60
CA VAL A 671 -56.78 1.00 15.84
C VAL A 671 -57.62 2.28 15.82
N ASP A 672 -58.92 2.19 15.51
CA ASP A 672 -59.81 3.36 15.49
C ASP A 672 -59.97 4.00 16.87
N LYS A 673 -59.99 3.19 17.94
CA LYS A 673 -60.02 3.69 19.32
C LYS A 673 -58.73 4.43 19.69
N LEU A 674 -57.58 3.90 19.29
CA LEU A 674 -56.27 4.52 19.51
C LEU A 674 -56.15 5.84 18.75
N PHE A 675 -56.60 5.89 17.49
CA PHE A 675 -56.65 7.13 16.72
C PHE A 675 -57.51 8.21 17.39
N LYS A 676 -58.74 7.86 17.83
CA LYS A 676 -59.61 8.75 18.60
C LYS A 676 -59.01 9.20 19.94
N HIS A 677 -58.20 8.34 20.56
CA HIS A 677 -57.47 8.71 21.77
C HIS A 677 -56.35 9.72 21.45
N GLY A 678 -55.55 9.45 20.42
CA GLY A 678 -54.50 10.36 19.93
C GLY A 678 -55.05 11.74 19.54
N GLN A 679 -56.24 11.81 18.95
CA GLN A 679 -56.90 13.07 18.59
C GLN A 679 -57.14 13.99 19.81
N LYS A 680 -57.27 13.42 21.01
CA LYS A 680 -57.44 14.20 22.25
C LYS A 680 -56.12 14.75 22.80
N LEU A 681 -54.98 14.29 22.28
CA LEU A 681 -53.63 14.65 22.72
C LEU A 681 -52.96 15.70 21.81
N VAL A 682 -53.56 16.00 20.65
CA VAL A 682 -52.98 16.86 19.61
C VAL A 682 -53.90 18.04 19.28
N VAL A 683 -53.31 19.09 18.72
CA VAL A 683 -54.03 20.28 18.24
C VAL A 683 -54.16 20.21 16.73
N GLU A 684 -55.32 20.56 16.18
CA GLU A 684 -55.53 20.56 14.73
C GLU A 684 -54.52 21.48 14.02
N GLY A 685 -54.01 21.03 12.87
CA GLY A 685 -52.94 21.71 12.12
C GLY A 685 -51.53 21.58 12.71
N SER A 686 -51.35 21.03 13.92
CA SER A 686 -50.02 20.83 14.51
C SER A 686 -49.21 19.73 13.82
N GLN A 687 -47.90 19.70 14.07
CA GLN A 687 -47.01 18.63 13.63
C GLN A 687 -47.50 17.25 14.12
N GLU A 688 -47.85 17.17 15.40
CA GLU A 688 -48.36 15.96 16.05
C GLU A 688 -49.65 15.47 15.41
N HIS A 689 -50.52 16.38 14.97
CA HIS A 689 -51.75 16.01 14.26
C HIS A 689 -51.48 15.41 12.88
N ARG A 690 -50.51 15.94 12.12
CA ARG A 690 -50.08 15.33 10.85
C ARG A 690 -49.47 13.94 11.07
N LEU A 691 -48.61 13.79 12.08
CA LEU A 691 -47.98 12.51 12.44
C LEU A 691 -49.00 11.45 12.86
N LEU A 692 -50.03 11.85 13.64
CA LEU A 692 -51.11 10.95 14.03
C LEU A 692 -51.89 10.44 12.81
N ARG A 693 -52.23 11.33 11.87
CA ARG A 693 -52.92 10.96 10.62
C ARG A 693 -52.08 10.04 9.74
N TYR A 694 -50.77 10.30 9.65
CA TYR A 694 -49.84 9.43 8.94
C TYR A 694 -49.78 8.03 9.56
N ASN A 695 -49.59 7.91 10.87
CA ASN A 695 -49.54 6.61 11.54
C ASN A 695 -50.88 5.85 11.47
N TYR A 696 -52.00 6.56 11.48
CA TYR A 696 -53.31 5.94 11.23
C TYR A 696 -53.44 5.41 9.80
N ALA A 697 -52.96 6.16 8.80
CA ALA A 697 -52.89 5.69 7.43
C ALA A 697 -52.00 4.43 7.29
N VAL A 698 -50.85 4.38 7.97
CA VAL A 698 -49.99 3.17 8.03
C VAL A 698 -50.74 1.99 8.65
N ALA A 699 -51.46 2.21 9.74
CA ALA A 699 -52.24 1.17 10.40
C ALA A 699 -53.39 0.64 9.52
N LEU A 700 -54.08 1.52 8.78
CA LEU A 700 -55.10 1.13 7.81
C LEU A 700 -54.52 0.37 6.61
N TYR A 701 -53.35 0.78 6.13
CA TYR A 701 -52.65 0.07 5.06
C TYR A 701 -52.28 -1.36 5.45
N ARG A 702 -51.80 -1.58 6.69
CA ARG A 702 -51.55 -2.94 7.22
C ARG A 702 -52.82 -3.78 7.38
N LEU A 703 -53.98 -3.14 7.45
CA LEU A 703 -55.30 -3.79 7.44
C LEU A 703 -55.84 -3.99 6.01
N GLU A 704 -55.05 -3.71 4.98
CA GLU A 704 -55.41 -3.78 3.55
C GLU A 704 -56.56 -2.83 3.15
N GLU A 705 -56.80 -1.77 3.93
CA GLU A 705 -57.87 -0.80 3.73
C GLU A 705 -57.45 0.34 2.76
N PHE A 706 -56.84 -0.01 1.62
CA PHE A 706 -56.16 0.93 0.70
C PHE A 706 -57.02 2.11 0.24
N ASN A 707 -58.32 1.88 0.02
CA ASN A 707 -59.26 2.91 -0.41
C ASN A 707 -59.46 4.03 0.63
N PHE A 708 -59.28 3.73 1.93
CA PHE A 708 -59.35 4.73 3.00
C PHE A 708 -58.02 5.46 3.22
N VAL A 709 -56.91 4.85 2.79
CA VAL A 709 -55.56 5.41 2.96
C VAL A 709 -55.31 6.57 1.99
N LEU A 710 -55.63 6.40 0.69
CA LEU A 710 -55.32 7.41 -0.33
C LEU A 710 -55.88 8.81 -0.02
N PRO A 711 -57.16 9.00 0.39
CA PRO A 711 -57.68 10.32 0.73
C PRO A 711 -56.96 11.00 1.90
N ILE A 712 -56.51 10.20 2.88
CA ILE A 712 -55.74 10.71 4.03
C ILE A 712 -54.38 11.23 3.54
N LEU A 713 -53.70 10.44 2.70
CA LEU A 713 -52.38 10.80 2.16
C LEU A 713 -52.45 11.99 1.21
N GLU A 714 -53.44 12.08 0.31
CA GLU A 714 -53.62 13.26 -0.57
C GLU A 714 -53.80 14.56 0.22
N THR A 715 -54.51 14.50 1.34
CA THR A 715 -54.68 15.67 2.21
C THR A 715 -53.37 16.00 2.91
N LEU A 716 -52.63 15.01 3.42
CA LEU A 716 -51.32 15.23 4.03
C LEU A 716 -50.29 15.79 3.04
N ILE A 717 -50.27 15.31 1.80
CA ILE A 717 -49.39 15.82 0.73
C ILE A 717 -49.63 17.32 0.54
N LYS A 718 -50.89 17.76 0.45
CA LYS A 718 -51.25 19.18 0.35
C LYS A 718 -50.80 19.97 1.59
N ASP A 719 -51.05 19.44 2.78
CA ASP A 719 -50.67 20.09 4.04
C ASP A 719 -49.15 20.33 4.10
N TYR A 720 -48.35 19.35 3.66
CA TYR A 720 -46.88 19.46 3.64
C TYR A 720 -46.38 20.39 2.53
N PHE A 721 -46.93 20.36 1.32
CA PHE A 721 -46.54 21.32 0.28
C PHE A 721 -46.81 22.77 0.70
N ILE A 722 -47.95 23.03 1.34
CA ILE A 722 -48.27 24.34 1.92
C ILE A 722 -47.23 24.72 2.99
N LEU A 723 -46.91 23.79 3.90
CA LEU A 723 -45.93 24.03 4.96
C LEU A 723 -44.52 24.36 4.42
N LEU A 724 -44.08 23.64 3.38
CA LEU A 724 -42.78 23.83 2.75
C LEU A 724 -42.70 25.10 1.89
N GLY A 725 -43.85 25.69 1.53
CA GLY A 725 -43.91 26.88 0.66
C GLY A 725 -43.68 26.57 -0.82
N ILE A 726 -43.75 25.28 -1.21
CA ILE A 726 -43.44 24.82 -2.57
C ILE A 726 -44.63 24.11 -3.22
N GLN A 727 -44.78 24.26 -4.53
CA GLN A 727 -45.82 23.58 -5.31
C GLN A 727 -45.28 22.32 -5.98
N GLU A 728 -46.10 21.27 -6.06
CA GLU A 728 -45.73 19.97 -6.64
C GLU A 728 -45.20 20.09 -8.08
N ASP A 729 -45.85 20.88 -8.93
CA ASP A 729 -45.46 21.07 -10.34
C ASP A 729 -44.07 21.70 -10.51
N LEU A 730 -43.66 22.55 -9.57
CA LEU A 730 -42.33 23.18 -9.58
C LEU A 730 -41.21 22.15 -9.39
N VAL A 731 -41.50 21.07 -8.65
CA VAL A 731 -40.51 20.05 -8.28
C VAL A 731 -40.22 19.08 -9.43
N ASN A 732 -41.20 18.83 -10.30
CA ASN A 732 -41.08 17.87 -11.40
C ASN A 732 -39.94 18.21 -12.38
N PHE A 733 -39.64 19.49 -12.61
CA PHE A 733 -38.72 19.94 -13.66
C PHE A 733 -37.37 20.49 -13.17
N ARG A 734 -37.09 20.41 -11.87
CA ARG A 734 -35.88 21.01 -11.27
C ARG A 734 -34.96 19.99 -10.61
N GLY A 735 -33.66 20.23 -10.69
CA GLY A 735 -32.64 19.49 -9.93
C GLY A 735 -32.68 19.82 -8.44
N LEU A 736 -31.98 19.04 -7.61
CA LEU A 736 -31.96 19.21 -6.15
C LEU A 736 -31.49 20.61 -5.73
N GLU A 737 -30.39 21.10 -6.31
CA GLU A 737 -29.79 22.40 -5.97
C GLU A 737 -30.74 23.57 -6.30
N GLU A 738 -31.55 23.44 -7.34
CA GLU A 738 -32.52 24.45 -7.74
C GLU A 738 -33.74 24.52 -6.82
N LEU A 739 -34.01 23.48 -6.01
CA LEU A 739 -35.17 23.44 -5.12
C LEU A 739 -34.92 24.16 -3.80
N VAL A 740 -33.66 24.20 -3.35
CA VAL A 740 -33.28 24.78 -2.05
C VAL A 740 -33.79 26.22 -1.87
N PRO A 741 -33.64 27.14 -2.86
CA PRO A 741 -34.10 28.53 -2.70
C PRO A 741 -35.61 28.72 -2.63
N PHE A 742 -36.42 27.68 -2.93
CA PHE A 742 -37.88 27.74 -2.89
C PHE A 742 -38.47 27.18 -1.60
N LEU A 743 -37.66 26.57 -0.74
CA LEU A 743 -38.10 26.12 0.57
C LEU A 743 -38.16 27.32 1.52
N ASN A 744 -39.16 27.32 2.41
CA ASN A 744 -39.22 28.32 3.48
C ASN A 744 -37.96 28.27 4.36
N ASP A 745 -37.38 29.43 4.70
CA ASP A 745 -36.10 29.55 5.43
C ASP A 745 -36.10 28.84 6.80
N ASP A 746 -37.26 28.78 7.48
CA ASP A 746 -37.43 28.19 8.82
C ASP A 746 -37.84 26.68 8.80
N ILE A 747 -37.81 26.03 7.64
CA ILE A 747 -38.27 24.65 7.52
C ILE A 747 -37.30 23.67 8.21
N LYS A 748 -37.84 22.79 9.06
CA LYS A 748 -37.06 21.71 9.67
C LYS A 748 -36.82 20.59 8.67
N THR A 749 -35.63 20.00 8.68
CA THR A 749 -35.26 18.84 7.86
C THR A 749 -36.26 17.69 7.97
N ASP A 750 -36.78 17.43 9.18
CA ASP A 750 -37.80 16.39 9.41
C ASP A 750 -39.10 16.63 8.63
N GLU A 751 -39.54 17.89 8.48
CA GLU A 751 -40.76 18.18 7.70
C GLU A 751 -40.54 17.93 6.20
N VAL A 752 -39.32 18.17 5.70
CA VAL A 752 -38.93 17.84 4.32
C VAL A 752 -38.94 16.33 4.10
N LYS A 753 -38.34 15.55 5.03
CA LYS A 753 -38.37 14.09 5.00
C LYS A 753 -39.80 13.56 5.01
N ARG A 754 -40.66 14.10 5.90
CA ARG A 754 -42.05 13.65 6.05
C ARG A 754 -42.89 13.87 4.80
N LEU A 755 -42.66 14.94 4.03
CA LEU A 755 -43.27 15.05 2.70
C LEU A 755 -42.84 13.89 1.79
N GLY A 756 -41.55 13.55 1.81
CA GLY A 756 -41.03 12.35 1.15
C GLY A 756 -41.75 11.08 1.59
N ASP A 757 -41.91 10.87 2.90
CA ASP A 757 -42.63 9.72 3.48
C ASP A 757 -44.07 9.61 3.00
N VAL A 758 -44.83 10.72 3.01
CA VAL A 758 -46.22 10.70 2.55
C VAL A 758 -46.30 10.45 1.03
N LEU A 759 -45.42 11.05 0.23
CA LEU A 759 -45.37 10.83 -1.22
C LEU A 759 -45.03 9.38 -1.54
N ASN A 760 -44.00 8.82 -0.91
CA ASN A 760 -43.58 7.45 -1.14
C ASN A 760 -44.65 6.45 -0.72
N PHE A 761 -45.26 6.70 0.44
CA PHE A 761 -46.33 5.86 0.95
C PHE A 761 -47.57 5.89 0.04
N TRP A 762 -47.93 7.06 -0.50
CA TRP A 762 -49.00 7.18 -1.48
C TRP A 762 -48.72 6.35 -2.73
N CYS A 763 -47.47 6.38 -3.22
CA CYS A 763 -47.07 5.59 -4.37
C CYS A 763 -47.19 4.09 -4.08
N ASN A 764 -46.79 3.62 -2.88
CA ASN A 764 -46.94 2.21 -2.48
C ASN A 764 -48.40 1.76 -2.52
N VAL A 765 -49.31 2.54 -1.94
CA VAL A 765 -50.75 2.22 -1.96
C VAL A 765 -51.29 2.14 -3.40
N ARG A 766 -50.81 2.99 -4.32
CA ARG A 766 -51.22 2.93 -5.73
C ARG A 766 -50.69 1.70 -6.44
N VAL A 767 -49.45 1.33 -6.20
CA VAL A 767 -48.83 0.13 -6.78
C VAL A 767 -49.59 -1.13 -6.33
N ASP A 768 -49.96 -1.21 -5.05
CA ASP A 768 -50.76 -2.34 -4.53
C ASP A 768 -52.18 -2.40 -5.11
N LEU A 769 -52.73 -1.25 -5.51
CA LEU A 769 -53.97 -1.17 -6.28
C LEU A 769 -53.78 -1.44 -7.79
N GLY A 770 -52.57 -1.80 -8.23
CA GLY A 770 -52.23 -2.03 -9.64
C GLY A 770 -52.20 -0.75 -10.49
N GLN A 771 -52.01 0.41 -9.88
CA GLN A 771 -52.01 1.72 -10.54
C GLN A 771 -50.61 2.32 -10.65
N SER A 772 -50.40 3.18 -11.66
CA SER A 772 -49.12 3.89 -11.83
C SER A 772 -48.87 4.89 -10.70
N PRO A 773 -47.67 4.90 -10.09
CA PRO A 773 -47.28 5.89 -9.07
C PRO A 773 -46.95 7.28 -9.65
N LEU A 774 -47.08 7.48 -10.97
CA LEU A 774 -46.73 8.73 -11.66
C LEU A 774 -45.28 9.18 -11.34
N THR A 775 -45.02 10.48 -11.28
CA THR A 775 -43.68 11.02 -10.96
C THR A 775 -43.42 11.16 -9.45
N ARG A 776 -44.42 10.89 -8.59
CA ARG A 776 -44.34 11.15 -7.14
C ARG A 776 -43.28 10.30 -6.42
N ARG A 777 -42.94 9.11 -6.93
CA ARG A 777 -41.81 8.30 -6.45
C ARG A 777 -40.48 9.04 -6.57
N ILE A 778 -40.26 9.68 -7.72
CA ILE A 778 -39.07 10.49 -7.99
C ILE A 778 -39.08 11.75 -7.10
N LEU A 779 -40.25 12.36 -6.89
CA LEU A 779 -40.39 13.48 -5.97
C LEU A 779 -40.01 13.09 -4.53
N ALA A 780 -40.48 11.93 -4.05
CA ALA A 780 -40.13 11.42 -2.74
C ALA A 780 -38.61 11.25 -2.58
N MET A 781 -37.94 10.63 -3.56
CA MET A 781 -36.48 10.51 -3.58
C MET A 781 -35.79 11.89 -3.49
N LYS A 782 -36.28 12.91 -4.22
CA LYS A 782 -35.72 14.26 -4.15
C LYS A 782 -35.83 14.86 -2.74
N PHE A 783 -37.00 14.73 -2.11
CA PHE A 783 -37.21 15.23 -0.76
C PHE A 783 -36.38 14.47 0.29
N TYR A 784 -36.18 13.16 0.12
CA TYR A 784 -35.25 12.41 0.97
C TYR A 784 -33.80 12.88 0.83
N CYS A 785 -33.33 13.14 -0.39
CA CYS A 785 -32.00 13.72 -0.60
C CYS A 785 -31.87 15.12 0.03
N LEU A 786 -32.87 15.99 -0.15
CA LEU A 786 -32.91 17.32 0.49
C LEU A 786 -32.92 17.23 2.02
N ALA A 787 -33.57 16.21 2.56
CA ALA A 787 -33.62 15.94 3.99
C ALA A 787 -32.40 15.16 4.52
N HIS A 788 -31.45 14.78 3.65
CA HIS A 788 -30.34 13.87 3.98
C HIS A 788 -30.79 12.53 4.59
N ALA A 789 -31.96 12.04 4.19
CA ALA A 789 -32.55 10.78 4.63
C ALA A 789 -32.10 9.62 3.71
N GLY A 790 -30.85 9.19 3.87
CA GLY A 790 -30.18 8.26 2.96
C GLY A 790 -30.92 6.93 2.78
N ARG A 791 -31.26 6.25 3.88
CA ARG A 791 -31.98 4.96 3.82
C ARG A 791 -33.31 5.09 3.10
N SER A 792 -34.11 6.09 3.47
CA SER A 792 -35.40 6.35 2.83
C SER A 792 -35.25 6.65 1.33
N ALA A 793 -34.23 7.42 0.94
CA ALA A 793 -33.93 7.70 -0.47
C ALA A 793 -33.59 6.42 -1.26
N ILE A 794 -32.80 5.52 -0.67
CA ILE A 794 -32.41 4.25 -1.29
C ILE A 794 -33.60 3.29 -1.39
N THR A 795 -34.40 3.16 -0.33
CA THR A 795 -35.60 2.31 -0.35
C THR A 795 -36.59 2.79 -1.40
N ALA A 796 -36.86 4.09 -1.48
CA ALA A 796 -37.68 4.67 -2.54
C ALA A 796 -37.04 4.48 -3.93
N GLY A 797 -35.70 4.49 -4.01
CA GLY A 797 -34.96 4.15 -5.22
C GLY A 797 -35.15 2.70 -5.67
N PHE A 798 -35.14 1.73 -4.75
CA PHE A 798 -35.47 0.34 -5.06
C PHE A 798 -36.91 0.21 -5.57
N GLU A 799 -37.86 0.84 -4.89
CA GLU A 799 -39.27 0.85 -5.33
C GLU A 799 -39.41 1.50 -6.71
N CYS A 800 -38.67 2.59 -6.98
CA CYS A 800 -38.63 3.24 -8.29
C CYS A 800 -38.09 2.31 -9.39
N VAL A 801 -37.06 1.52 -9.10
CA VAL A 801 -36.50 0.51 -10.00
C VAL A 801 -37.54 -0.58 -10.31
N GLU A 802 -38.27 -1.06 -9.31
CA GLU A 802 -39.38 -2.01 -9.49
C GLU A 802 -40.51 -1.38 -10.32
N ASP A 803 -40.87 -0.12 -10.07
CA ASP A 803 -41.86 0.64 -10.85
C ASP A 803 -41.45 0.71 -12.33
N PHE A 804 -40.16 0.98 -12.62
CA PHE A 804 -39.63 1.00 -13.97
C PHE A 804 -39.70 -0.36 -14.65
N ILE A 805 -39.34 -1.44 -13.96
CA ILE A 805 -39.35 -2.80 -14.51
C ILE A 805 -40.78 -3.30 -14.73
N HIS A 806 -41.65 -3.17 -13.71
CA HIS A 806 -42.91 -3.88 -13.67
C HIS A 806 -44.11 -3.06 -14.14
N ILE A 807 -44.09 -1.74 -13.98
CA ILE A 807 -45.22 -0.87 -14.35
C ILE A 807 -44.92 -0.14 -15.65
N ILE A 808 -43.78 0.56 -15.72
CA ILE A 808 -43.40 1.39 -16.88
C ILE A 808 -42.83 0.53 -18.03
N LYS A 809 -42.27 -0.64 -17.69
CA LYS A 809 -41.62 -1.59 -18.61
C LYS A 809 -40.35 -1.03 -19.28
N ASP A 810 -39.57 -0.24 -18.55
CA ASP A 810 -38.29 0.32 -18.98
C ASP A 810 -37.13 -0.15 -18.07
N PRO A 811 -36.54 -1.33 -18.34
CA PRO A 811 -35.44 -1.84 -17.53
C PRO A 811 -34.13 -1.04 -17.69
N HIS A 812 -33.95 -0.29 -18.79
CA HIS A 812 -32.76 0.52 -18.98
C HIS A 812 -32.76 1.73 -18.06
N PHE A 813 -33.90 2.38 -17.88
CA PHE A 813 -34.03 3.46 -16.91
C PHE A 813 -33.95 2.96 -15.46
N ALA A 814 -34.41 1.73 -15.20
CA ALA A 814 -34.19 1.05 -13.92
C ALA A 814 -32.70 0.85 -13.63
N LYS A 815 -31.92 0.38 -14.62
CA LYS A 815 -30.46 0.26 -14.52
C LYS A 815 -29.81 1.61 -14.25
N LEU A 816 -30.18 2.64 -15.01
CA LEU A 816 -29.66 4.00 -14.84
C LEU A 816 -29.92 4.50 -13.42
N THR A 817 -31.14 4.31 -12.90
CA THR A 817 -31.51 4.71 -11.53
C THR A 817 -30.62 4.06 -10.47
N MET A 818 -30.28 2.78 -10.64
CA MET A 818 -29.34 2.09 -9.75
C MET A 818 -27.93 2.70 -9.80
N GLU A 819 -27.40 2.93 -11.00
CA GLU A 819 -26.03 3.42 -11.22
C GLU A 819 -25.85 4.90 -10.84
N THR A 820 -26.82 5.77 -11.12
CA THR A 820 -26.69 7.22 -10.93
C THR A 820 -27.27 7.75 -9.63
N HIS A 821 -28.13 6.99 -8.96
CA HIS A 821 -28.78 7.43 -7.72
C HIS A 821 -28.54 6.46 -6.57
N VAL A 822 -28.94 5.19 -6.70
CA VAL A 822 -28.92 4.25 -5.56
C VAL A 822 -27.51 3.96 -5.05
N PHE A 823 -26.59 3.53 -5.91
CA PHE A 823 -25.22 3.22 -5.47
C PHE A 823 -24.45 4.44 -4.94
N PRO A 824 -24.52 5.63 -5.60
CA PRO A 824 -23.95 6.85 -5.04
C PRO A 824 -24.48 7.18 -3.64
N LEU A 825 -25.79 7.07 -3.41
CA LEU A 825 -26.39 7.34 -2.10
C LEU A 825 -25.94 6.34 -1.03
N ILE A 826 -25.84 5.04 -1.35
CA ILE A 826 -25.31 4.04 -0.41
C ILE A 826 -23.89 4.42 0.06
N LYS A 827 -23.06 4.88 -0.87
CA LYS A 827 -21.70 5.33 -0.58
C LYS A 827 -21.69 6.63 0.22
N GLU A 828 -22.49 7.62 -0.16
CA GLU A 828 -22.58 8.93 0.49
C GLU A 828 -23.03 8.83 1.95
N PHE A 829 -24.01 7.96 2.22
CA PHE A 829 -24.59 7.78 3.56
C PHE A 829 -23.98 6.62 4.38
N GLU A 830 -22.93 5.97 3.85
CA GLU A 830 -22.21 4.86 4.49
C GLU A 830 -23.12 3.69 4.95
N LEU A 831 -24.06 3.30 4.09
CA LEU A 831 -25.09 2.30 4.41
C LEU A 831 -24.67 0.89 4.01
N LEU A 832 -23.64 0.37 4.69
CA LEU A 832 -23.00 -0.91 4.37
C LEU A 832 -23.98 -2.09 4.39
N ASP A 833 -24.96 -2.08 5.30
CA ASP A 833 -25.97 -3.13 5.42
C ASP A 833 -26.92 -3.20 4.21
N MET A 834 -27.06 -2.12 3.44
CA MET A 834 -27.89 -2.07 2.23
C MET A 834 -27.14 -2.50 0.95
N VAL A 835 -25.81 -2.62 1.00
CA VAL A 835 -24.98 -2.89 -0.19
C VAL A 835 -25.35 -4.22 -0.85
N ILE A 836 -25.54 -5.28 -0.06
CA ILE A 836 -25.88 -6.61 -0.60
C ILE A 836 -27.24 -6.58 -1.27
N GLU A 837 -28.26 -6.02 -0.62
CA GLU A 837 -29.60 -5.93 -1.19
C GLU A 837 -29.58 -5.15 -2.51
N ALA A 838 -28.91 -3.99 -2.52
CA ALA A 838 -28.77 -3.17 -3.70
C ALA A 838 -28.13 -3.93 -4.86
N ARG A 839 -27.04 -4.65 -4.61
CA ARG A 839 -26.33 -5.43 -5.63
C ARG A 839 -27.14 -6.64 -6.11
N GLY A 840 -27.89 -7.29 -5.23
CA GLY A 840 -28.83 -8.36 -5.61
C GLY A 840 -29.92 -7.86 -6.55
N ARG A 841 -30.57 -6.74 -6.21
CA ARG A 841 -31.56 -6.07 -7.06
C ARG A 841 -30.95 -5.56 -8.38
N TYR A 842 -29.71 -5.08 -8.33
CA TYR A 842 -28.99 -4.66 -9.53
C TYR A 842 -28.74 -5.82 -10.49
N ALA A 843 -28.35 -7.00 -9.98
CA ALA A 843 -28.19 -8.19 -10.82
C ALA A 843 -29.51 -8.60 -11.50
N VAL A 844 -30.64 -8.55 -10.79
CA VAL A 844 -31.97 -8.76 -11.39
C VAL A 844 -32.27 -7.72 -12.48
N THR A 845 -31.92 -6.45 -12.24
CA THR A 845 -32.06 -5.35 -13.21
C THR A 845 -31.19 -5.56 -14.46
N LEU A 846 -29.95 -6.01 -14.30
CA LEU A 846 -29.05 -6.37 -15.39
C LEU A 846 -29.63 -7.51 -16.24
N ALA A 847 -30.22 -8.52 -15.61
CA ALA A 847 -30.89 -9.62 -16.32
C ALA A 847 -32.07 -9.10 -17.16
N TRP A 848 -32.87 -8.17 -16.63
CA TRP A 848 -33.94 -7.49 -17.37
C TRP A 848 -33.42 -6.63 -18.54
N CYS A 849 -32.21 -6.09 -18.43
CA CYS A 849 -31.51 -5.42 -19.54
C CYS A 849 -30.91 -6.38 -20.58
N GLY A 850 -31.06 -7.70 -20.39
CA GLY A 850 -30.46 -8.72 -21.27
C GLY A 850 -28.98 -9.01 -20.99
N LEU A 851 -28.41 -8.47 -19.91
CA LEU A 851 -27.01 -8.60 -19.51
C LEU A 851 -26.81 -9.76 -18.54
N ALA A 852 -27.19 -10.97 -18.96
CA ALA A 852 -27.24 -12.15 -18.09
C ALA A 852 -25.86 -12.57 -17.54
N ASN A 853 -24.77 -12.35 -18.28
CA ASN A 853 -23.42 -12.69 -17.80
C ASN A 853 -23.01 -11.75 -16.66
N GLU A 854 -23.18 -10.44 -16.85
CA GLU A 854 -22.90 -9.43 -15.82
C GLU A 854 -23.75 -9.66 -14.57
N ALA A 855 -25.04 -9.98 -14.74
CA ALA A 855 -25.93 -10.33 -13.63
C ALA A 855 -25.40 -11.53 -12.83
N ASN A 856 -24.98 -12.61 -13.51
CA ASN A 856 -24.45 -13.79 -12.83
C ASN A 856 -23.11 -13.53 -12.15
N ASP A 857 -22.23 -12.75 -12.77
CA ASP A 857 -20.93 -12.41 -12.18
C ASP A 857 -21.09 -11.53 -10.94
N GLU A 858 -22.07 -10.62 -10.95
CA GLU A 858 -22.43 -9.83 -9.78
C GLU A 858 -23.00 -10.72 -8.65
N LEU A 859 -23.91 -11.64 -8.97
CA LEU A 859 -24.44 -12.60 -7.98
C LEU A 859 -23.34 -13.50 -7.40
N LYS A 860 -22.36 -13.93 -8.20
CA LYS A 860 -21.21 -14.70 -7.72
C LYS A 860 -20.38 -13.89 -6.72
N LYS A 861 -20.09 -12.62 -7.01
CA LYS A 861 -19.35 -11.74 -6.08
C LYS A 861 -20.08 -11.62 -4.75
N ILE A 862 -21.37 -11.30 -4.76
CA ILE A 862 -22.11 -11.16 -3.50
C ILE A 862 -22.32 -12.49 -2.77
N SER A 863 -22.31 -13.63 -3.48
CA SER A 863 -22.33 -14.97 -2.87
C SER A 863 -21.05 -15.34 -2.11
N ASN A 864 -20.01 -14.49 -2.19
CA ASN A 864 -18.79 -14.67 -1.40
C ASN A 864 -18.96 -14.16 0.04
N TYR A 865 -19.93 -13.29 0.27
CA TYR A 865 -20.35 -12.92 1.62
C TYR A 865 -21.25 -14.01 2.21
N VAL A 866 -21.09 -14.30 3.50
CA VAL A 866 -21.93 -15.25 4.24
C VAL A 866 -22.65 -14.47 5.33
N GLY A 867 -23.93 -14.16 5.12
CA GLY A 867 -24.76 -13.40 6.08
C GLY A 867 -25.55 -14.26 7.08
N ASP A 868 -26.32 -13.59 7.94
CA ASP A 868 -27.27 -14.21 8.88
C ASP A 868 -28.34 -15.05 8.16
N SER A 869 -29.13 -15.83 8.90
CA SER A 869 -30.02 -16.88 8.38
C SER A 869 -31.03 -16.47 7.28
N SER A 870 -31.34 -15.17 7.11
CA SER A 870 -32.21 -14.65 6.04
C SER A 870 -31.49 -14.37 4.71
N PHE A 871 -30.17 -14.18 4.76
CA PHE A 871 -29.34 -13.84 3.60
C PHE A 871 -29.33 -14.92 2.50
N PRO A 872 -29.27 -16.23 2.81
CA PRO A 872 -29.35 -17.26 1.78
C PRO A 872 -30.67 -17.23 0.99
N ASN A 873 -31.79 -16.89 1.64
CA ASN A 873 -33.10 -16.89 0.99
C ASN A 873 -33.22 -15.76 -0.05
N PHE A 874 -32.81 -14.55 0.31
CA PHE A 874 -32.80 -13.41 -0.61
C PHE A 874 -31.88 -13.64 -1.82
N LEU A 875 -30.68 -14.17 -1.60
CA LEU A 875 -29.76 -14.46 -2.70
C LEU A 875 -30.30 -15.55 -3.63
N ASN A 876 -30.86 -16.63 -3.07
CA ASN A 876 -31.49 -17.68 -3.86
C ASN A 876 -32.64 -17.13 -4.71
N GLU A 877 -33.47 -16.26 -4.14
CA GLU A 877 -34.53 -15.56 -4.88
C GLU A 877 -33.96 -14.74 -6.05
N CYS A 878 -32.85 -14.03 -5.84
CA CYS A 878 -32.18 -13.28 -6.90
C CYS A 878 -31.65 -14.20 -8.00
N PHE A 879 -30.99 -15.32 -7.65
CA PHE A 879 -30.53 -16.32 -8.62
C PHE A 879 -31.69 -16.90 -9.43
N ASP A 880 -32.80 -17.25 -8.77
CA ASP A 880 -34.00 -17.78 -9.42
C ASP A 880 -34.61 -16.77 -10.39
N LYS A 881 -34.74 -15.49 -9.97
CA LYS A 881 -35.22 -14.40 -10.83
C LYS A 881 -34.31 -14.21 -12.04
N VAL A 882 -33.00 -14.09 -11.86
CA VAL A 882 -32.03 -13.93 -12.96
C VAL A 882 -32.11 -15.13 -13.93
N GLY A 883 -32.22 -16.35 -13.41
CA GLY A 883 -32.37 -17.57 -14.20
C GLY A 883 -33.66 -17.58 -15.03
N LEU A 884 -34.78 -17.18 -14.44
CA LEU A 884 -36.09 -17.10 -15.11
C LEU A 884 -36.07 -16.04 -16.23
N ILE A 885 -35.61 -14.82 -15.92
CA ILE A 885 -35.53 -13.71 -16.88
C ILE A 885 -34.63 -14.07 -18.07
N THR A 886 -33.49 -14.71 -17.79
CA THR A 886 -32.56 -15.18 -18.85
C THR A 886 -33.23 -16.20 -19.78
N LYS A 887 -34.05 -17.12 -19.25
CA LYS A 887 -34.84 -18.06 -20.06
C LYS A 887 -35.86 -17.33 -20.93
N ILE A 888 -36.58 -16.36 -20.37
CA ILE A 888 -37.55 -15.53 -21.09
C ILE A 888 -36.89 -14.82 -22.27
N HIS A 889 -35.73 -14.18 -22.06
CA HIS A 889 -34.99 -13.51 -23.14
C HIS A 889 -34.52 -14.47 -24.25
N LYS A 890 -34.06 -15.67 -23.89
CA LYS A 890 -33.68 -16.70 -24.88
C LYS A 890 -34.86 -17.15 -25.73
N VAL A 891 -36.02 -17.39 -25.11
CA VAL A 891 -37.25 -17.78 -25.84
C VAL A 891 -37.71 -16.65 -26.76
N SER A 892 -37.77 -15.41 -26.27
CA SER A 892 -38.15 -14.23 -27.07
C SER A 892 -37.23 -14.00 -28.28
N LYS A 893 -35.91 -14.17 -28.11
CA LYS A 893 -34.93 -14.06 -29.21
C LYS A 893 -35.10 -15.18 -30.24
N THR A 894 -35.40 -16.40 -29.79
CA THR A 894 -35.64 -17.55 -30.67
C THR A 894 -36.94 -17.40 -31.46
N LEU A 895 -37.99 -16.83 -30.85
CA LEU A 895 -39.26 -16.54 -31.53
C LEU A 895 -39.11 -15.42 -32.56
N LYS A 896 -38.36 -14.34 -32.24
CA LYS A 896 -38.06 -13.27 -33.20
C LYS A 896 -37.27 -13.77 -34.41
N ASN A 897 -36.31 -14.67 -34.21
CA ASN A 897 -35.52 -15.25 -35.30
C ASN A 897 -36.27 -16.30 -36.15
N LYS A 898 -37.43 -16.80 -35.70
CA LYS A 898 -38.29 -17.73 -36.47
C LYS A 898 -39.43 -17.02 -37.20
N GLY A 899 -39.69 -15.76 -36.89
CA GLY A 899 -40.72 -14.91 -37.51
C GLY A 899 -40.20 -13.91 -38.55
N SER A 900 -38.89 -13.90 -38.79
CA SER A 900 -38.18 -13.27 -39.92
C SER A 900 -37.75 -14.35 -40.90
#